data_AF-A0A5B9MJL4-F1
#
_entry.id   AF-A0A5B9MJL4-F1
#
_cell.length_a   1.000
_cell.length_b   1.000
_cell.length_c   1.000
_cell.angle_alpha   90.00
_cell.angle_beta   90.00
_cell.angle_gamma   90.00
#
_symmetry.space_group_name_H-M   'P 1'
#
loop_
_entity.id
_entity.type
_entity.pdbx_description
1 polymer ?
#
loop_
_entity_poly.entity_id
_entity_poly.type
_entity_poly.pdbx_seq_one_letter_code
_entity_poly.pdbx_strand_id
1 'polypeptide(L)'
;MIVTAPTSSADPEKASSANLFPTAAYPVDGNNNVIVPQAGEPFFVRVEFTYDNPLHDAYSIGRTVNSNPQHVSPPITWGSGLAGRTTWYHFWGTWVMHQAGTYPITVTLDVGNTIDESNESDNSITVDLTVGGDITHEWALVEAEQGHALLGDGTDVIVGTMDDAFDFNHPWFTGTDSVGRDRLVASSQNTDGPGDSPVNANHATAVMGIVLASGDNGGDVTGLAPDARYVTAEFINRAQVPGLNVQDVFDAAGFLVDNGAEVINMSWSWWAGSATDSYLGETSKTNLLVDYLSYGLDIVAVPAVNQLSNHLRPTAPGSSRNVITVGGLRETLDRAWSQQDYGPTLDGRSKPDLLGNAAVDVVSTRSDWRDGRLAGGGFGGTSFAAPFVTGAVAQMLDFGKRNQLTTDHRLIKAIVMNSGIKTLDADGSPWSNTITRPLDNQQGTGVLNLSRVHQMYSAGQQAPGQVAAIGYDFGDLAGTVESGSGVATYDLGHVTTGGEIDVTLTWDRHTFWNDANSNGRIDAADSFYVDPNDAQDNLDLVLLRDSVPVARSESTVDNVEHLHLTNLQPGRYELQVIRRDVPNSGNDETYALAWHSDASFTQPPKVTSVDLGQSPSRSQVTELTVEFDQTVDHTALDNAFVVTNLTTQTRVGQIRVTATDTANATTVKLTFDGASTEPRRGTGALGNSLADGRYELRILSGQILGLGGIAMSQDYLFTGSAETDDFFRLFGDTDGDKDVDGQDYGRFGLTFLRNSLGPNFNPQLDFDGDGDVDGQDYGHFGVRFLTSL
;
A
#
# COMPACT_ATOMS: atom_id res chain seq x y z
N MET A 1 -38.16 11.81 -10.38
CA MET A 1 -39.58 12.11 -10.07
C MET A 1 -39.84 13.54 -10.51
N ILE A 2 -40.54 13.73 -11.63
CA ILE A 2 -41.00 15.04 -12.09
C ILE A 2 -42.09 15.48 -11.11
N VAL A 3 -41.87 16.61 -10.44
CA VAL A 3 -42.80 17.08 -9.41
C VAL A 3 -44.04 17.66 -10.05
N THR A 4 -45.17 17.09 -9.64
CA THR A 4 -46.53 17.57 -9.76
C THR A 4 -46.74 18.93 -9.09
N ALA A 5 -47.37 19.87 -9.78
CA ALA A 5 -47.98 21.06 -9.16
C ALA A 5 -49.05 20.64 -8.13
N PRO A 6 -49.12 21.24 -6.92
CA PRO A 6 -50.10 22.32 -6.72
C PRO A 6 -49.80 23.33 -5.57
N THR A 7 -50.11 24.61 -5.78
CA THR A 7 -51.21 25.40 -5.16
C THR A 7 -51.01 26.86 -5.57
N SER A 8 -51.82 27.35 -6.52
CA SER A 8 -51.85 28.78 -6.87
C SER A 8 -52.75 29.53 -5.88
N SER A 9 -52.20 30.45 -5.09
CA SER A 9 -52.99 31.53 -4.50
C SER A 9 -52.83 32.76 -5.38
N ALA A 10 -53.86 33.09 -6.16
CA ALA A 10 -53.89 34.35 -6.89
C ALA A 10 -54.17 35.47 -5.88
N ASP A 11 -53.17 36.29 -5.58
CA ASP A 11 -53.35 37.54 -4.85
C ASP A 11 -53.64 38.66 -5.88
N PRO A 12 -54.77 39.37 -5.81
CA PRO A 12 -55.17 40.35 -6.83
C PRO A 12 -54.40 41.69 -6.77
N GLU A 13 -53.17 41.73 -6.23
CA GLU A 13 -52.27 42.85 -6.51
C GLU A 13 -51.96 42.86 -8.01
N LYS A 14 -52.50 43.87 -8.71
CA LYS A 14 -52.35 44.06 -10.16
C LYS A 14 -50.90 44.41 -10.51
N ALA A 15 -50.03 43.42 -10.64
CA ALA A 15 -48.86 43.56 -11.49
C ALA A 15 -49.33 43.83 -12.92
N SER A 16 -48.83 44.91 -13.55
CA SER A 16 -49.23 45.34 -14.90
C SER A 16 -48.35 44.77 -16.01
N SER A 17 -47.24 44.12 -15.64
CA SER A 17 -46.20 43.58 -16.53
C SER A 17 -45.73 42.23 -16.01
N ALA A 18 -45.16 41.41 -16.90
CA ALA A 18 -44.58 40.13 -16.53
C ALA A 18 -43.30 40.33 -15.67
N ASN A 19 -43.14 39.56 -14.59
CA ASN A 19 -41.91 39.53 -13.77
C ASN A 19 -41.80 38.19 -13.04
N LEU A 20 -40.68 37.50 -13.14
CA LEU A 20 -40.40 36.16 -12.67
C LEU A 20 -39.13 36.18 -11.82
N PHE A 21 -39.29 36.05 -10.51
CA PHE A 21 -38.17 36.16 -9.58
C PHE A 21 -38.25 35.12 -8.45
N PRO A 22 -37.12 34.54 -8.03
CA PRO A 22 -37.07 33.61 -6.92
C PRO A 22 -37.27 34.36 -5.59
N THR A 23 -37.99 33.73 -4.66
CA THR A 23 -38.31 34.32 -3.35
C THR A 23 -37.59 33.62 -2.20
N ALA A 24 -37.31 32.32 -2.33
CA ALA A 24 -36.55 31.57 -1.34
C ALA A 24 -35.92 30.32 -1.97
N ALA A 25 -34.81 29.86 -1.40
CA ALA A 25 -34.26 28.53 -1.66
C ALA A 25 -33.75 27.95 -0.34
N TYR A 26 -34.13 26.72 -0.03
CA TYR A 26 -33.74 26.07 1.22
C TYR A 26 -33.80 24.53 1.14
N PRO A 27 -32.98 23.82 1.93
CA PRO A 27 -32.98 22.36 1.97
C PRO A 27 -34.22 21.78 2.65
N VAL A 28 -34.69 20.66 2.10
CA VAL A 28 -35.84 19.89 2.60
C VAL A 28 -35.59 18.39 2.51
N ASP A 29 -36.26 17.61 3.36
CA ASP A 29 -36.29 16.15 3.27
C ASP A 29 -37.26 15.65 2.18
N GLY A 30 -37.35 14.33 1.98
CA GLY A 30 -38.30 13.71 1.04
C GLY A 30 -39.77 13.93 1.38
N ASN A 31 -40.08 14.44 2.57
CA ASN A 31 -41.42 14.79 3.03
C ASN A 31 -41.69 16.31 2.97
N ASN A 32 -40.80 17.09 2.37
CA ASN A 32 -40.88 18.56 2.24
C ASN A 32 -40.83 19.30 3.60
N ASN A 33 -40.19 18.72 4.61
CA ASN A 33 -39.85 19.43 5.85
C ASN A 33 -38.53 20.17 5.67
N VAL A 34 -38.43 21.41 6.16
CA VAL A 34 -37.16 22.16 6.21
C VAL A 34 -36.18 21.45 7.15
N ILE A 35 -34.95 21.23 6.68
CA ILE A 35 -33.91 20.51 7.44
C ILE A 35 -32.57 21.26 7.41
N VAL A 36 -31.63 20.85 8.26
CA VAL A 36 -30.19 21.09 8.06
C VAL A 36 -29.61 19.78 7.56
N PRO A 37 -29.23 19.67 6.27
CA PRO A 37 -28.63 18.45 5.73
C PRO A 37 -27.41 18.01 6.54
N GLN A 38 -27.16 16.71 6.59
CA GLN A 38 -25.94 16.15 7.18
C GLN A 38 -25.07 15.61 6.05
N ALA A 39 -23.75 15.63 6.25
CA ALA A 39 -22.81 14.99 5.34
C ALA A 39 -23.17 13.51 5.12
N GLY A 40 -23.21 13.06 3.86
CA GLY A 40 -23.63 11.71 3.47
C GLY A 40 -25.14 11.49 3.32
N GLU A 41 -25.99 12.38 3.84
CA GLU A 41 -27.44 12.19 3.81
C GLU A 41 -28.08 12.88 2.59
N PRO A 42 -28.84 12.15 1.75
CA PRO A 42 -29.53 12.76 0.61
C PRO A 42 -30.61 13.77 1.04
N PHE A 43 -30.61 14.94 0.41
CA PHE A 43 -31.60 16.00 0.62
C PHE A 43 -32.09 16.60 -0.70
N PHE A 44 -33.13 17.43 -0.64
CA PHE A 44 -33.64 18.18 -1.79
C PHE A 44 -33.48 19.67 -1.54
N VAL A 45 -33.35 20.47 -2.59
CA VAL A 45 -33.44 21.94 -2.48
C VAL A 45 -34.79 22.40 -3.01
N ARG A 46 -35.62 22.97 -2.14
CA ARG A 46 -36.86 23.62 -2.53
C ARG A 46 -36.58 25.07 -2.90
N VAL A 47 -36.96 25.43 -4.11
CA VAL A 47 -36.94 26.80 -4.64
C VAL A 47 -38.36 27.30 -4.70
N GLU A 48 -38.62 28.45 -4.11
CA GLU A 48 -39.89 29.16 -4.21
C GLU A 48 -39.71 30.40 -5.08
N PHE A 49 -40.71 30.71 -5.90
CA PHE A 49 -40.66 31.86 -6.80
C PHE A 49 -42.04 32.45 -7.08
N THR A 50 -42.03 33.70 -7.56
CA THR A 50 -43.23 34.42 -7.98
C THR A 50 -43.16 34.69 -9.48
N TYR A 51 -44.29 34.51 -10.17
CA TYR A 51 -44.47 34.92 -11.56
C TYR A 51 -45.68 35.87 -11.63
N ASP A 52 -45.39 37.16 -11.73
CA ASP A 52 -46.33 38.25 -11.91
C ASP A 52 -46.79 38.33 -13.37
N ASN A 53 -48.11 38.37 -13.58
CA ASN A 53 -48.78 38.42 -14.88
C ASN A 53 -48.15 37.49 -15.97
N PRO A 54 -48.18 36.15 -15.74
CA PRO A 54 -47.46 35.19 -16.58
C PRO A 54 -47.77 35.26 -18.07
N LEU A 55 -46.73 35.06 -18.90
CA LEU A 55 -46.84 34.91 -20.35
C LEU A 55 -46.89 33.43 -20.77
N HIS A 56 -47.08 33.19 -22.08
CA HIS A 56 -47.17 31.85 -22.65
C HIS A 56 -45.80 31.24 -23.03
N ASP A 57 -44.74 32.05 -22.98
CA ASP A 57 -43.39 31.62 -23.34
C ASP A 57 -42.84 30.61 -22.33
N ALA A 58 -42.05 29.66 -22.83
CA ALA A 58 -41.39 28.67 -22.00
C ALA A 58 -40.06 29.21 -21.49
N TYR A 59 -39.74 28.94 -20.23
CA TYR A 59 -38.53 29.39 -19.55
C TYR A 59 -37.85 28.24 -18.81
N SER A 60 -36.58 28.38 -18.44
CA SER A 60 -35.84 27.36 -17.70
C SER A 60 -35.37 27.87 -16.35
N ILE A 61 -35.26 26.96 -15.38
CA ILE A 61 -34.66 27.23 -14.07
C ILE A 61 -33.23 26.72 -14.09
N GLY A 62 -32.28 27.57 -13.74
CA GLY A 62 -30.87 27.27 -13.59
C GLY A 62 -30.47 27.18 -12.13
N ARG A 63 -29.46 26.37 -11.84
CA ARG A 63 -28.80 26.36 -10.54
C ARG A 63 -27.29 26.25 -10.67
N THR A 64 -26.58 26.85 -9.73
CA THR A 64 -25.12 26.79 -9.58
C THR A 64 -24.78 26.61 -8.11
N VAL A 65 -23.83 25.73 -7.81
CA VAL A 65 -23.22 25.57 -6.48
C VAL A 65 -21.79 26.09 -6.57
N ASN A 66 -21.39 26.96 -5.64
CA ASN A 66 -20.00 27.47 -5.49
C ASN A 66 -19.30 27.98 -6.77
N SER A 67 -20.03 28.22 -7.87
CA SER A 67 -19.59 28.65 -9.23
C SER A 67 -19.42 27.57 -10.31
N ASN A 68 -19.86 26.33 -10.08
CA ASN A 68 -19.83 25.23 -11.06
C ASN A 68 -20.83 25.43 -12.24
N PRO A 69 -20.73 24.71 -13.40
CA PRO A 69 -21.63 24.89 -14.53
C PRO A 69 -23.08 24.90 -14.12
N GLN A 70 -23.80 25.89 -14.64
CA GLN A 70 -25.21 26.05 -14.38
C GLN A 70 -25.97 24.84 -14.93
N HIS A 71 -26.63 24.10 -14.05
CA HIS A 71 -27.56 23.06 -14.47
C HIS A 71 -28.90 23.70 -14.79
N VAL A 72 -29.33 23.55 -16.04
CA VAL A 72 -30.55 24.16 -16.57
C VAL A 72 -31.62 23.09 -16.70
N SER A 73 -32.79 23.33 -16.11
CA SER A 73 -33.94 22.45 -16.27
C SER A 73 -34.42 22.44 -17.72
N PRO A 74 -35.09 21.37 -18.18
CA PRO A 74 -35.90 21.44 -19.39
C PRO A 74 -36.84 22.66 -19.34
N PRO A 75 -37.15 23.31 -20.48
CA PRO A 75 -38.07 24.43 -20.50
C PRO A 75 -39.43 24.04 -19.90
N ILE A 76 -39.95 24.92 -19.04
CA ILE A 76 -41.24 24.79 -18.38
C ILE A 76 -42.16 25.93 -18.80
N THR A 77 -43.47 25.70 -18.71
CA THR A 77 -44.51 26.69 -19.01
C THR A 77 -45.39 26.95 -17.79
N TRP A 78 -44.82 26.88 -16.58
CA TRP A 78 -45.59 27.11 -15.35
C TRP A 78 -46.09 28.56 -15.31
N GLY A 79 -47.30 28.79 -14.81
CA GLY A 79 -47.94 30.11 -14.86
C GLY A 79 -48.63 30.46 -16.19
N SER A 80 -48.26 29.83 -17.32
CA SER A 80 -48.79 30.19 -18.64
C SER A 80 -50.32 30.26 -18.69
N GLY A 81 -50.84 31.40 -19.13
CA GLY A 81 -52.27 31.67 -19.28
C GLY A 81 -53.01 32.06 -18.00
N LEU A 82 -52.30 32.18 -16.86
CA LEU A 82 -52.84 32.76 -15.64
C LEU A 82 -52.65 34.28 -15.64
N ALA A 83 -53.45 34.99 -14.85
CA ALA A 83 -53.38 36.45 -14.71
C ALA A 83 -53.14 36.86 -13.26
N GLY A 84 -52.48 38.00 -13.05
CA GLY A 84 -52.10 38.50 -11.72
C GLY A 84 -50.86 37.81 -11.16
N ARG A 85 -50.62 37.96 -9.86
CA ARG A 85 -49.48 37.35 -9.15
C ARG A 85 -49.73 35.87 -8.88
N THR A 86 -48.77 35.02 -9.26
CA THR A 86 -48.80 33.58 -8.97
C THR A 86 -47.54 33.14 -8.25
N THR A 87 -47.65 32.18 -7.33
CA THR A 87 -46.53 31.62 -6.57
C THR A 87 -46.34 30.14 -6.89
N TRP A 88 -45.08 29.73 -6.97
CA TRP A 88 -44.67 28.40 -7.41
C TRP A 88 -43.51 27.91 -6.56
N TYR A 89 -43.31 26.59 -6.57
CA TYR A 89 -42.10 26.00 -6.03
C TYR A 89 -41.59 24.88 -6.96
N HIS A 90 -40.28 24.66 -6.92
CA HIS A 90 -39.56 23.62 -7.65
C HIS A 90 -38.66 22.86 -6.68
N PHE A 91 -38.63 21.52 -6.75
CA PHE A 91 -37.67 20.71 -6.01
C PHE A 91 -36.54 20.26 -6.92
N TRP A 92 -35.33 20.66 -6.57
CA TRP A 92 -34.12 20.23 -7.24
C TRP A 92 -33.57 18.96 -6.58
N GLY A 93 -33.76 17.81 -7.25
CA GLY A 93 -32.99 16.55 -7.16
C GLY A 93 -32.70 15.95 -5.77
N THR A 94 -32.07 14.78 -5.72
CA THR A 94 -31.38 14.29 -4.51
C THR A 94 -29.95 14.82 -4.55
N TRP A 95 -29.62 15.72 -3.64
CA TRP A 95 -28.28 16.25 -3.41
C TRP A 95 -27.64 15.47 -2.29
N VAL A 96 -26.34 15.26 -2.37
CA VAL A 96 -25.54 14.76 -1.26
C VAL A 96 -24.29 15.60 -1.18
N MET A 97 -23.96 16.04 0.02
CA MET A 97 -22.67 16.64 0.32
C MET A 97 -21.88 15.64 1.14
N HIS A 98 -20.66 15.38 0.71
CA HIS A 98 -19.72 14.49 1.36
C HIS A 98 -19.14 15.06 2.65
N GLN A 99 -18.92 16.38 2.68
CA GLN A 99 -18.32 17.09 3.81
C GLN A 99 -19.28 18.14 4.36
N ALA A 100 -19.22 18.37 5.67
CA ALA A 100 -19.89 19.49 6.30
C ALA A 100 -19.27 20.82 5.89
N GLY A 101 -20.09 21.87 5.86
CA GLY A 101 -19.65 23.18 5.38
C GLY A 101 -20.80 24.11 5.05
N THR A 102 -20.45 25.27 4.52
CA THR A 102 -21.40 26.26 4.02
C THR A 102 -21.15 26.49 2.54
N TYR A 103 -22.18 26.27 1.73
CA TYR A 103 -22.10 26.24 0.28
C TYR A 103 -23.08 27.24 -0.34
N PRO A 104 -22.62 28.32 -1.00
CA PRO A 104 -23.51 29.20 -1.76
C PRO A 104 -24.17 28.47 -2.93
N ILE A 105 -25.50 28.48 -2.94
CA ILE A 105 -26.35 27.99 -4.03
C ILE A 105 -27.00 29.19 -4.69
N THR A 106 -26.71 29.37 -5.97
CA THR A 106 -27.39 30.37 -6.81
C THR A 106 -28.47 29.67 -7.63
N VAL A 107 -29.68 30.19 -7.56
CA VAL A 107 -30.79 29.79 -8.42
C VAL A 107 -31.11 30.95 -9.33
N THR A 108 -31.21 30.68 -10.63
CA THR A 108 -31.53 31.66 -11.66
C THR A 108 -32.80 31.20 -12.36
N LEU A 109 -33.86 32.00 -12.33
CA LEU A 109 -35.02 31.81 -13.17
C LEU A 109 -34.75 32.42 -14.54
N ASP A 110 -35.39 31.85 -15.55
CA ASP A 110 -35.26 32.28 -16.95
C ASP A 110 -33.82 32.48 -17.42
N VAL A 111 -33.02 31.42 -17.35
CA VAL A 111 -31.57 31.41 -17.67
C VAL A 111 -31.21 31.96 -19.07
N GLY A 112 -32.18 32.10 -19.96
CA GLY A 112 -32.00 32.66 -21.31
C GLY A 112 -32.69 33.99 -21.56
N ASN A 113 -33.30 34.62 -20.54
CA ASN A 113 -34.15 35.80 -20.65
C ASN A 113 -35.16 35.64 -21.80
N THR A 114 -35.85 34.50 -21.78
CA THR A 114 -36.82 34.08 -22.81
C THR A 114 -38.18 34.73 -22.61
N ILE A 115 -38.50 35.14 -21.38
CA ILE A 115 -39.66 35.95 -21.03
C ILE A 115 -39.22 37.42 -21.10
N ASP A 116 -40.04 38.29 -21.69
CA ASP A 116 -39.81 39.75 -21.65
C ASP A 116 -40.33 40.31 -20.32
N GLU A 117 -39.42 40.49 -19.36
CA GLU A 117 -39.74 40.86 -17.99
C GLU A 117 -39.59 42.35 -17.72
N SER A 118 -40.30 42.85 -16.69
CA SER A 118 -40.12 44.23 -16.24
C SER A 118 -38.79 44.47 -15.52
N ASN A 119 -38.17 43.40 -15.03
CA ASN A 119 -36.88 43.41 -14.37
C ASN A 119 -36.19 42.06 -14.61
N GLU A 120 -35.02 42.08 -15.23
CA GLU A 120 -34.20 40.88 -15.47
C GLU A 120 -33.14 40.69 -14.38
N SER A 121 -32.95 41.71 -13.52
CA SER A 121 -31.86 41.73 -12.53
C SER A 121 -32.21 41.02 -11.23
N ASP A 122 -33.49 40.72 -11.00
CA ASP A 122 -34.01 39.97 -9.87
C ASP A 122 -34.28 38.50 -10.19
N ASN A 123 -33.90 38.02 -11.39
CA ASN A 123 -34.08 36.63 -11.79
C ASN A 123 -33.23 35.63 -10.98
N SER A 124 -32.35 36.10 -10.10
CA SER A 124 -31.48 35.22 -9.32
C SER A 124 -31.49 35.49 -7.82
N ILE A 125 -31.33 34.41 -7.05
CA ILE A 125 -31.09 34.45 -5.61
C ILE A 125 -29.90 33.54 -5.28
N THR A 126 -29.03 34.00 -4.39
CA THR A 126 -27.96 33.17 -3.80
C THR A 126 -28.26 32.97 -2.32
N VAL A 127 -28.22 31.71 -1.88
CA VAL A 127 -28.42 31.31 -0.47
C VAL A 127 -27.26 30.46 0.01
N ASP A 128 -26.83 30.67 1.24
CA ASP A 128 -25.82 29.85 1.88
C ASP A 128 -26.48 28.59 2.47
N LEU A 129 -26.21 27.43 1.88
CA LEU A 129 -26.66 26.15 2.39
C LEU A 129 -25.66 25.61 3.40
N THR A 130 -26.10 25.42 4.64
CA THR A 130 -25.27 24.83 5.70
C THR A 130 -25.52 23.33 5.79
N VAL A 131 -24.45 22.54 5.73
CA VAL A 131 -24.43 21.09 5.97
C VAL A 131 -23.74 20.81 7.29
N GLY A 132 -24.41 20.06 8.17
CA GLY A 132 -23.85 19.60 9.45
C GLY A 132 -23.14 18.26 9.34
N GLY A 133 -22.64 17.76 10.48
CA GLY A 133 -21.79 16.57 10.54
C GLY A 133 -20.32 16.94 10.34
N ASP A 134 -19.51 15.95 9.95
CA ASP A 134 -18.10 16.14 9.61
C ASP A 134 -17.85 15.70 8.17
N ILE A 135 -17.91 14.39 7.91
CA ILE A 135 -17.76 13.76 6.60
C ILE A 135 -18.65 12.52 6.53
N THR A 136 -19.01 12.07 5.33
CA THR A 136 -19.75 10.82 5.12
C THR A 136 -19.04 9.64 5.81
N HIS A 137 -19.80 8.86 6.58
CA HIS A 137 -19.25 7.86 7.50
C HIS A 137 -18.39 6.81 6.79
N GLU A 138 -18.73 6.45 5.56
CA GLU A 138 -18.00 5.51 4.73
C GLU A 138 -16.56 6.00 4.49
N TRP A 139 -16.34 7.25 4.05
CA TRP A 139 -14.98 7.76 3.86
C TRP A 139 -14.24 7.94 5.19
N ALA A 140 -14.94 8.33 6.26
CA ALA A 140 -14.34 8.43 7.58
C ALA A 140 -13.78 7.08 8.04
N LEU A 141 -14.53 5.99 7.80
CA LEU A 141 -14.17 4.64 8.26
C LEU A 141 -12.85 4.15 7.66
N VAL A 142 -12.61 4.44 6.38
CA VAL A 142 -11.39 4.03 5.67
C VAL A 142 -10.28 5.08 5.74
N GLU A 143 -10.54 6.21 6.42
CA GLU A 143 -9.64 7.37 6.52
C GLU A 143 -9.27 7.97 5.15
N ALA A 144 -10.25 8.14 4.27
CA ALA A 144 -10.04 8.62 2.90
C ALA A 144 -9.33 9.98 2.83
N GLU A 145 -9.67 10.93 3.72
CA GLU A 145 -9.02 12.24 3.77
C GLU A 145 -7.53 12.15 4.14
N GLN A 146 -7.19 11.25 5.06
CA GLN A 146 -5.79 10.95 5.38
C GLN A 146 -5.12 10.27 4.19
N GLY A 147 -5.82 9.38 3.49
CA GLY A 147 -5.37 8.78 2.23
C GLY A 147 -4.97 9.83 1.19
N HIS A 148 -5.84 10.79 0.88
CA HIS A 148 -5.52 11.90 -0.04
C HIS A 148 -4.28 12.67 0.42
N ALA A 149 -4.20 13.00 1.71
CA ALA A 149 -3.09 13.78 2.26
C ALA A 149 -1.75 13.03 2.28
N LEU A 150 -1.76 11.72 2.49
CA LEU A 150 -0.56 10.90 2.72
C LEU A 150 -0.12 10.12 1.48
N LEU A 151 -1.08 9.51 0.78
CA LEU A 151 -0.86 8.66 -0.39
C LEU A 151 -1.08 9.42 -1.70
N GLY A 152 -1.84 10.51 -1.72
CA GLY A 152 -2.11 11.33 -2.91
C GLY A 152 -3.43 10.98 -3.62
N ASP A 153 -3.66 11.60 -4.78
CA ASP A 153 -4.96 11.59 -5.47
C ASP A 153 -5.00 10.63 -6.68
N GLY A 154 -4.00 9.77 -6.84
CA GLY A 154 -3.90 8.80 -7.94
C GLY A 154 -3.40 9.38 -9.27
N THR A 155 -2.75 10.55 -9.24
CA THR A 155 -2.41 11.36 -10.43
C THR A 155 -1.69 10.58 -11.52
N ASP A 156 -0.67 9.78 -11.19
CA ASP A 156 0.12 9.06 -12.19
C ASP A 156 -0.35 7.61 -12.40
N VAL A 157 -1.65 7.35 -12.28
CA VAL A 157 -2.22 6.00 -12.39
C VAL A 157 -3.35 5.95 -13.42
N ILE A 158 -3.41 4.84 -14.16
CA ILE A 158 -4.53 4.53 -15.06
C ILE A 158 -5.40 3.43 -14.43
N VAL A 159 -6.63 3.79 -14.06
CA VAL A 159 -7.63 2.87 -13.52
C VAL A 159 -8.48 2.28 -14.65
N GLY A 160 -8.49 0.96 -14.76
CA GLY A 160 -9.39 0.22 -15.64
C GLY A 160 -10.72 -0.09 -14.94
N THR A 161 -11.81 -0.06 -15.71
CA THR A 161 -13.08 -0.64 -15.27
C THR A 161 -13.67 -1.52 -16.37
N MET A 162 -14.12 -2.70 -15.98
CA MET A 162 -14.89 -3.59 -16.83
C MET A 162 -16.21 -3.91 -16.13
N ASP A 163 -17.33 -3.43 -16.67
CA ASP A 163 -18.66 -3.52 -16.06
C ASP A 163 -19.75 -3.34 -17.16
N ASP A 164 -20.92 -2.83 -16.80
CA ASP A 164 -21.84 -2.19 -17.73
C ASP A 164 -21.29 -0.84 -18.24
N ALA A 165 -22.09 -0.15 -19.04
CA ALA A 165 -21.69 1.11 -19.62
C ALA A 165 -21.26 2.13 -18.54
N PHE A 166 -20.24 2.94 -18.86
CA PHE A 166 -19.75 4.01 -18.02
C PHE A 166 -20.02 5.37 -18.67
N ASP A 167 -20.77 6.25 -17.97
CA ASP A 167 -21.08 7.59 -18.47
C ASP A 167 -19.93 8.54 -18.21
N PHE A 168 -18.88 8.42 -19.03
CA PHE A 168 -17.69 9.28 -18.96
C PHE A 168 -17.97 10.76 -19.29
N ASN A 169 -19.20 11.12 -19.69
CA ASN A 169 -19.62 12.51 -19.87
C ASN A 169 -20.14 13.15 -18.57
N HIS A 170 -20.27 12.38 -17.48
CA HIS A 170 -20.60 12.94 -16.17
C HIS A 170 -19.55 14.00 -15.79
N PRO A 171 -19.95 15.21 -15.33
CA PRO A 171 -19.02 16.32 -15.08
C PRO A 171 -17.80 15.93 -14.24
N TRP A 172 -18.01 15.14 -13.19
CA TRP A 172 -16.95 14.68 -12.28
C TRP A 172 -15.99 13.61 -12.84
N PHE A 173 -16.17 13.17 -14.09
CA PHE A 173 -15.23 12.28 -14.78
C PHE A 173 -14.53 12.98 -15.95
N THR A 174 -15.07 14.11 -16.41
CA THR A 174 -14.51 14.85 -17.55
C THR A 174 -13.28 15.67 -17.15
N GLY A 175 -12.58 16.22 -18.16
CA GLY A 175 -11.47 17.14 -17.97
C GLY A 175 -10.10 16.47 -17.98
N THR A 176 -9.13 17.17 -17.42
CA THR A 176 -7.73 16.74 -17.31
C THR A 176 -7.36 16.46 -15.87
N ASP A 177 -6.37 15.59 -15.67
CA ASP A 177 -5.71 15.45 -14.37
C ASP A 177 -4.93 16.73 -14.00
N SER A 178 -4.36 16.76 -12.80
CA SER A 178 -3.64 17.90 -12.24
C SER A 178 -2.36 18.25 -13.02
N VAL A 179 -1.88 17.37 -13.89
CA VAL A 179 -0.72 17.58 -14.76
C VAL A 179 -1.11 17.88 -16.22
N GLY A 180 -2.40 18.00 -16.52
CA GLY A 180 -2.93 18.47 -17.80
C GLY A 180 -3.10 17.37 -18.87
N ARG A 181 -3.17 16.10 -18.48
CA ARG A 181 -3.48 14.96 -19.38
C ARG A 181 -4.98 14.67 -19.31
N ASP A 182 -5.58 14.29 -20.43
CA ASP A 182 -6.99 13.88 -20.45
C ASP A 182 -7.22 12.71 -19.47
N ARG A 183 -8.26 12.84 -18.63
CA ARG A 183 -8.62 11.80 -17.65
C ARG A 183 -9.13 10.54 -18.33
N LEU A 184 -10.01 10.68 -19.32
CA LEU A 184 -10.41 9.57 -20.17
C LEU A 184 -9.27 9.20 -21.13
N VAL A 185 -8.66 8.03 -20.91
CA VAL A 185 -7.61 7.48 -21.79
C VAL A 185 -8.23 6.83 -23.02
N ALA A 186 -9.19 5.93 -22.80
CA ALA A 186 -9.92 5.23 -23.87
C ALA A 186 -11.23 4.64 -23.35
N SER A 187 -12.19 4.41 -24.26
CA SER A 187 -13.44 3.73 -23.95
C SER A 187 -13.82 2.73 -25.04
N SER A 188 -14.27 1.55 -24.63
CA SER A 188 -14.89 0.54 -25.48
C SER A 188 -16.30 0.28 -24.95
N GLN A 189 -17.32 0.83 -25.61
CA GLN A 189 -18.74 0.69 -25.22
C GLN A 189 -19.61 0.45 -26.47
N ASN A 190 -20.76 -0.20 -26.31
CA ASN A 190 -21.66 -0.47 -27.43
C ASN A 190 -22.36 0.80 -27.95
N THR A 191 -22.80 0.76 -29.22
CA THR A 191 -23.34 1.92 -29.94
C THR A 191 -24.86 2.16 -29.73
N ASP A 192 -25.56 1.37 -28.91
CA ASP A 192 -27.03 1.33 -28.89
C ASP A 192 -27.70 2.44 -28.02
N GLY A 193 -26.93 3.44 -27.57
CA GLY A 193 -27.35 4.61 -26.78
C GLY A 193 -28.36 5.56 -27.46
N PRO A 194 -29.40 6.08 -26.76
CA PRO A 194 -30.17 7.20 -27.30
C PRO A 194 -29.36 8.50 -27.19
N GLY A 195 -28.63 8.84 -28.27
CA GLY A 195 -27.93 10.12 -28.46
C GLY A 195 -26.74 10.35 -27.52
N ASP A 196 -25.53 10.20 -28.03
CA ASP A 196 -24.22 10.55 -27.42
C ASP A 196 -23.91 10.02 -25.99
N SER A 197 -24.84 9.32 -25.33
CA SER A 197 -24.69 8.62 -24.05
C SER A 197 -24.87 7.12 -24.26
N PRO A 198 -24.01 6.24 -23.71
CA PRO A 198 -24.26 4.81 -23.78
C PRO A 198 -25.52 4.43 -22.99
N VAL A 199 -26.27 3.42 -23.43
CA VAL A 199 -27.44 2.89 -22.69
C VAL A 199 -26.97 2.22 -21.40
N ASN A 200 -27.80 2.21 -20.35
CA ASN A 200 -27.58 1.44 -19.11
C ASN A 200 -26.35 1.83 -18.29
N ALA A 201 -25.85 3.06 -18.44
CA ALA A 201 -24.66 3.49 -17.74
C ALA A 201 -24.89 3.82 -16.25
N ASN A 202 -25.59 2.95 -15.51
CA ASN A 202 -26.01 3.22 -14.14
C ASN A 202 -25.06 2.61 -13.10
N HIS A 203 -24.68 1.35 -13.27
CA HIS A 203 -23.91 0.66 -12.24
C HIS A 203 -22.44 1.09 -12.27
N ALA A 204 -21.75 1.00 -13.41
CA ALA A 204 -20.35 1.40 -13.54
C ALA A 204 -20.15 2.88 -13.18
N THR A 205 -21.06 3.75 -13.62
CA THR A 205 -21.03 5.19 -13.30
C THR A 205 -21.05 5.42 -11.80
N ALA A 206 -21.89 4.69 -11.06
CA ALA A 206 -21.97 4.81 -9.60
C ALA A 206 -20.80 4.10 -8.90
N VAL A 207 -20.37 2.92 -9.36
CA VAL A 207 -19.22 2.21 -8.78
C VAL A 207 -17.94 3.05 -8.90
N MET A 208 -17.67 3.58 -10.09
CA MET A 208 -16.47 4.36 -10.34
C MET A 208 -16.52 5.77 -9.76
N GLY A 209 -17.68 6.26 -9.29
CA GLY A 209 -17.76 7.50 -8.51
C GLY A 209 -16.94 7.45 -7.22
N ILE A 210 -16.90 6.29 -6.57
CA ILE A 210 -16.10 6.05 -5.35
C ILE A 210 -14.60 6.13 -5.64
N VAL A 211 -14.18 5.84 -6.87
CA VAL A 211 -12.77 5.90 -7.28
C VAL A 211 -12.43 7.26 -7.86
N LEU A 212 -13.19 7.73 -8.84
CA LEU A 212 -12.78 8.76 -9.80
C LEU A 212 -13.56 10.07 -9.69
N ALA A 213 -14.59 10.20 -8.85
CA ALA A 213 -15.34 11.45 -8.81
C ALA A 213 -14.41 12.61 -8.41
N SER A 214 -14.23 13.60 -9.27
CA SER A 214 -13.36 14.74 -8.97
C SER A 214 -13.93 15.64 -7.88
N GLY A 215 -15.26 15.72 -7.77
CA GLY A 215 -15.95 16.69 -6.92
C GLY A 215 -15.58 18.11 -7.33
N ASP A 216 -16.48 18.81 -8.04
CA ASP A 216 -16.11 20.13 -8.58
C ASP A 216 -16.07 21.23 -7.50
N ASN A 217 -16.60 20.95 -6.31
CA ASN A 217 -16.70 21.90 -5.21
C ASN A 217 -16.28 21.25 -3.89
N GLY A 218 -15.80 22.09 -2.95
CA GLY A 218 -15.65 21.65 -1.57
C GLY A 218 -16.97 21.09 -1.04
N GLY A 219 -16.93 19.88 -0.47
CA GLY A 219 -18.11 19.17 0.00
C GLY A 219 -18.79 18.27 -1.02
N ASP A 220 -18.46 18.30 -2.30
CA ASP A 220 -18.97 17.30 -3.25
C ASP A 220 -18.38 15.91 -2.97
N VAL A 221 -19.05 14.87 -3.47
CA VAL A 221 -18.50 13.51 -3.42
C VAL A 221 -17.22 13.48 -4.23
N THR A 222 -16.12 13.18 -3.55
CA THR A 222 -14.79 13.05 -4.12
C THR A 222 -14.37 11.60 -3.97
N GLY A 223 -14.03 10.95 -5.07
CA GLY A 223 -13.53 9.57 -5.06
C GLY A 223 -12.16 9.50 -4.39
N LEU A 224 -11.68 8.30 -4.09
CA LEU A 224 -10.39 8.09 -3.43
C LEU A 224 -9.17 8.42 -4.33
N ALA A 225 -9.34 8.35 -5.65
CA ALA A 225 -8.32 8.66 -6.63
C ALA A 225 -8.88 9.64 -7.68
N PRO A 226 -9.27 10.85 -7.25
CA PRO A 226 -10.04 11.78 -8.07
C PRO A 226 -9.23 12.33 -9.25
N ASP A 227 -7.90 12.26 -9.18
CA ASP A 227 -6.98 12.76 -10.20
C ASP A 227 -6.46 11.65 -11.12
N ALA A 228 -6.81 10.39 -10.84
CA ALA A 228 -6.45 9.28 -11.71
C ALA A 228 -7.08 9.39 -13.09
N ARG A 229 -6.33 8.92 -14.09
CA ARG A 229 -6.81 8.71 -15.44
C ARG A 229 -7.48 7.34 -15.51
N TYR A 230 -8.31 7.11 -16.51
CA TYR A 230 -9.09 5.87 -16.57
C TYR A 230 -9.38 5.37 -17.99
N VAL A 231 -9.53 4.05 -18.08
CA VAL A 231 -9.99 3.31 -19.26
C VAL A 231 -11.25 2.55 -18.88
N THR A 232 -12.26 2.54 -19.75
CA THR A 232 -13.49 1.78 -19.53
C THR A 232 -13.77 0.81 -20.67
N ALA A 233 -14.15 -0.42 -20.32
CA ALA A 233 -14.58 -1.45 -21.25
C ALA A 233 -15.92 -2.04 -20.80
N GLU A 234 -16.98 -1.76 -21.54
CA GLU A 234 -18.27 -2.40 -21.34
C GLU A 234 -18.22 -3.83 -21.92
N PHE A 235 -18.60 -4.81 -21.11
CA PHE A 235 -18.81 -6.18 -21.58
C PHE A 235 -20.09 -6.82 -21.03
N ILE A 236 -20.73 -6.20 -20.04
CA ILE A 236 -22.03 -6.64 -19.51
C ILE A 236 -23.09 -5.61 -19.87
N ASN A 237 -23.94 -5.90 -20.85
CA ASN A 237 -25.08 -5.04 -21.11
C ASN A 237 -26.28 -5.42 -20.21
N ARG A 238 -26.61 -4.57 -19.23
CA ARG A 238 -27.77 -4.78 -18.32
C ARG A 238 -29.14 -4.72 -19.00
N ALA A 239 -29.26 -4.27 -20.26
CA ALA A 239 -30.52 -4.29 -21.02
C ALA A 239 -30.89 -5.64 -21.67
N GLN A 240 -30.27 -6.75 -21.25
CA GLN A 240 -30.60 -8.09 -21.77
C GLN A 240 -30.47 -8.21 -23.30
N VAL A 241 -29.38 -7.68 -23.87
CA VAL A 241 -29.13 -7.85 -25.32
C VAL A 241 -28.89 -9.34 -25.64
N PRO A 242 -29.58 -9.92 -26.63
CA PRO A 242 -29.32 -11.28 -27.07
C PRO A 242 -27.89 -11.41 -27.60
N GLY A 243 -27.05 -12.28 -27.00
CA GLY A 243 -25.74 -12.65 -27.55
C GLY A 243 -24.51 -12.42 -26.68
N LEU A 244 -24.66 -11.84 -25.47
CA LEU A 244 -23.55 -11.67 -24.51
C LEU A 244 -22.83 -13.01 -24.27
N ASN A 245 -21.52 -13.01 -24.49
CA ASN A 245 -20.65 -14.17 -24.38
C ASN A 245 -19.62 -13.89 -23.30
N VAL A 246 -19.29 -14.90 -22.49
CA VAL A 246 -18.17 -14.80 -21.52
C VAL A 246 -16.86 -14.36 -22.20
N GLN A 247 -16.74 -14.60 -23.49
CA GLN A 247 -15.57 -14.25 -24.26
C GLN A 247 -15.40 -12.73 -24.40
N ASP A 248 -16.47 -11.96 -24.23
CA ASP A 248 -16.45 -10.50 -24.20
C ASP A 248 -15.63 -9.98 -22.99
N VAL A 249 -15.44 -10.81 -21.94
CA VAL A 249 -14.52 -10.51 -20.83
C VAL A 249 -13.08 -10.36 -21.31
N PHE A 250 -12.66 -11.19 -22.28
CA PHE A 250 -11.27 -11.17 -22.78
C PHE A 250 -11.04 -9.94 -23.62
N ASP A 251 -11.98 -9.62 -24.52
CA ASP A 251 -11.91 -8.41 -25.34
C ASP A 251 -11.89 -7.15 -24.46
N ALA A 252 -12.67 -7.12 -23.38
CA ALA A 252 -12.63 -6.04 -22.40
C ALA A 252 -11.29 -5.98 -21.65
N ALA A 253 -10.80 -7.11 -21.12
CA ALA A 253 -9.51 -7.18 -20.44
C ALA A 253 -8.36 -6.72 -21.35
N GLY A 254 -8.31 -7.24 -22.58
CA GLY A 254 -7.32 -6.85 -23.59
C GLY A 254 -7.40 -5.38 -23.95
N PHE A 255 -8.61 -4.81 -24.08
CA PHE A 255 -8.74 -3.38 -24.30
C PHE A 255 -8.19 -2.54 -23.14
N LEU A 256 -8.43 -2.94 -21.89
CA LEU A 256 -7.87 -2.25 -20.71
C LEU A 256 -6.34 -2.36 -20.69
N VAL A 257 -5.79 -3.55 -20.96
CA VAL A 257 -4.34 -3.80 -21.03
C VAL A 257 -3.68 -2.98 -22.14
N ASP A 258 -4.23 -3.00 -23.36
CA ASP A 258 -3.72 -2.26 -24.52
C ASP A 258 -3.69 -0.73 -24.29
N ASN A 259 -4.52 -0.24 -23.36
CA ASN A 259 -4.58 1.17 -22.98
C ASN A 259 -3.93 1.46 -21.61
N GLY A 260 -3.16 0.52 -21.07
CA GLY A 260 -2.25 0.74 -19.95
C GLY A 260 -2.91 0.77 -18.57
N ALA A 261 -4.03 0.08 -18.35
CA ALA A 261 -4.62 -0.06 -17.02
C ALA A 261 -3.66 -0.76 -16.05
N GLU A 262 -3.54 -0.24 -14.83
CA GLU A 262 -2.61 -0.74 -13.79
C GLU A 262 -3.34 -1.33 -12.60
N VAL A 263 -4.57 -0.86 -12.37
CA VAL A 263 -5.53 -1.44 -11.43
C VAL A 263 -6.87 -1.56 -12.13
N ILE A 264 -7.56 -2.68 -11.96
CA ILE A 264 -8.84 -2.92 -12.62
C ILE A 264 -9.92 -3.22 -11.57
N ASN A 265 -10.95 -2.38 -11.55
CA ASN A 265 -12.15 -2.62 -10.76
C ASN A 265 -13.06 -3.63 -11.47
N MET A 266 -13.46 -4.70 -10.76
CA MET A 266 -14.30 -5.77 -11.29
C MET A 266 -15.53 -6.01 -10.41
N SER A 267 -16.48 -5.08 -10.43
CA SER A 267 -17.71 -5.12 -9.62
C SER A 267 -18.80 -6.04 -10.21
N TRP A 268 -18.42 -7.24 -10.63
CA TRP A 268 -19.30 -8.21 -11.30
C TRP A 268 -18.91 -9.64 -10.95
N SER A 269 -19.79 -10.58 -11.28
CA SER A 269 -19.50 -12.01 -11.15
C SER A 269 -20.07 -12.76 -12.34
N TRP A 270 -19.18 -13.31 -13.15
CA TRP A 270 -19.53 -14.06 -14.35
C TRP A 270 -18.40 -15.05 -14.64
N TRP A 271 -18.76 -16.27 -15.03
CA TRP A 271 -17.80 -17.31 -15.39
C TRP A 271 -18.32 -18.15 -16.56
N ALA A 272 -17.40 -18.88 -17.18
CA ALA A 272 -17.73 -19.94 -18.11
C ALA A 272 -16.99 -21.21 -17.77
N GLY A 273 -17.73 -22.32 -17.92
CA GLY A 273 -17.39 -23.60 -17.33
C GLY A 273 -18.51 -24.04 -16.40
N SER A 274 -18.20 -24.93 -15.46
CA SER A 274 -19.16 -25.34 -14.45
C SER A 274 -19.16 -24.38 -13.25
N ALA A 275 -20.25 -24.38 -12.47
CA ALA A 275 -20.25 -23.71 -11.17
C ALA A 275 -19.15 -24.26 -10.25
N THR A 276 -18.83 -25.55 -10.38
CA THR A 276 -17.73 -26.20 -9.65
C THR A 276 -16.39 -25.54 -9.96
N ASP A 277 -16.05 -25.35 -11.24
CA ASP A 277 -14.77 -24.71 -11.62
C ASP A 277 -14.68 -23.28 -11.08
N SER A 278 -15.80 -22.53 -11.14
CA SER A 278 -15.89 -21.18 -10.59
C SER A 278 -15.64 -21.15 -9.10
N TYR A 279 -16.23 -22.09 -8.34
CA TYR A 279 -15.98 -22.18 -6.92
C TYR A 279 -14.58 -22.68 -6.56
N LEU A 280 -13.90 -23.42 -7.45
CA LEU A 280 -12.51 -23.86 -7.25
C LEU A 280 -11.49 -22.78 -7.64
N GLY A 281 -11.91 -21.72 -8.35
CA GLY A 281 -10.98 -20.75 -8.94
C GLY A 281 -10.24 -21.30 -10.16
N GLU A 282 -10.83 -22.26 -10.86
CA GLU A 282 -10.20 -23.01 -11.96
C GLU A 282 -10.82 -22.68 -13.33
N THR A 283 -11.65 -21.63 -13.41
CA THR A 283 -12.26 -21.25 -14.69
C THR A 283 -11.18 -20.67 -15.61
N SER A 284 -10.93 -21.36 -16.72
CA SER A 284 -9.90 -20.94 -17.68
C SER A 284 -10.20 -19.61 -18.36
N LYS A 285 -11.44 -19.14 -18.26
CA LYS A 285 -11.90 -17.90 -18.89
C LYS A 285 -11.86 -16.69 -17.98
N THR A 286 -12.32 -16.81 -16.74
CA THR A 286 -12.38 -15.64 -15.87
C THR A 286 -11.34 -15.71 -14.77
N ASN A 287 -11.24 -16.82 -14.04
CA ASN A 287 -10.26 -16.92 -12.96
C ASN A 287 -8.81 -16.91 -13.46
N LEU A 288 -8.47 -17.75 -14.45
CA LEU A 288 -7.10 -17.81 -14.96
C LEU A 288 -6.71 -16.55 -15.75
N LEU A 289 -7.67 -15.90 -16.42
CA LEU A 289 -7.42 -14.60 -17.04
C LEU A 289 -7.00 -13.57 -15.98
N VAL A 290 -7.78 -13.41 -14.92
CA VAL A 290 -7.46 -12.38 -13.91
C VAL A 290 -6.25 -12.76 -13.06
N ASP A 291 -6.00 -14.06 -12.83
CA ASP A 291 -4.75 -14.51 -12.22
C ASP A 291 -3.54 -14.15 -13.10
N TYR A 292 -3.67 -14.25 -14.43
CA TYR A 292 -2.66 -13.82 -15.41
C TYR A 292 -2.50 -12.29 -15.48
N LEU A 293 -3.58 -11.50 -15.39
CA LEU A 293 -3.46 -10.04 -15.35
C LEU A 293 -2.57 -9.59 -14.19
N SER A 294 -2.74 -10.22 -13.02
CA SER A 294 -1.86 -10.03 -11.87
C SER A 294 -0.44 -10.56 -12.14
N TYR A 295 -0.28 -11.87 -12.29
CA TYR A 295 1.05 -12.51 -12.32
C TYR A 295 1.87 -12.17 -13.58
N GLY A 296 1.23 -12.16 -14.75
CA GLY A 296 1.89 -12.00 -16.03
C GLY A 296 2.07 -10.56 -16.48
N LEU A 297 1.26 -9.62 -15.96
CA LEU A 297 1.24 -8.22 -16.39
C LEU A 297 1.38 -7.21 -15.25
N ASP A 298 1.49 -7.66 -13.99
CA ASP A 298 1.60 -6.80 -12.79
C ASP A 298 0.41 -5.84 -12.61
N ILE A 299 -0.80 -6.28 -13.01
CA ILE A 299 -2.04 -5.49 -12.87
C ILE A 299 -2.77 -5.89 -11.60
N VAL A 300 -3.10 -4.92 -10.74
CA VAL A 300 -3.89 -5.19 -9.53
C VAL A 300 -5.36 -5.38 -9.89
N ALA A 301 -5.84 -6.62 -9.89
CA ALA A 301 -7.25 -6.93 -10.12
C ALA A 301 -8.05 -6.91 -8.79
N VAL A 302 -9.11 -6.10 -8.74
CA VAL A 302 -9.94 -5.89 -7.54
C VAL A 302 -11.40 -6.29 -7.81
N PRO A 303 -11.74 -7.58 -7.66
CA PRO A 303 -13.11 -8.03 -7.81
C PRO A 303 -13.95 -7.93 -6.55
N ALA A 304 -15.24 -7.63 -6.73
CA ALA A 304 -16.24 -7.90 -5.69
C ALA A 304 -16.40 -9.42 -5.52
N VAL A 305 -16.57 -9.89 -4.28
CA VAL A 305 -16.64 -11.34 -3.97
C VAL A 305 -17.76 -12.07 -4.72
N ASN A 306 -18.97 -11.52 -4.70
CA ASN A 306 -20.14 -11.74 -5.56
C ASN A 306 -21.40 -11.23 -4.84
N GLN A 307 -22.58 -11.35 -5.49
CA GLN A 307 -23.91 -11.02 -4.94
C GLN A 307 -24.99 -11.95 -5.50
N LEU A 308 -24.71 -13.25 -5.56
CA LEU A 308 -25.54 -14.18 -6.30
C LEU A 308 -26.39 -15.02 -5.35
N SER A 309 -27.69 -14.67 -5.24
CA SER A 309 -28.67 -15.33 -4.36
C SER A 309 -28.81 -16.87 -4.47
N ASN A 310 -28.27 -17.48 -5.52
CA ASN A 310 -28.27 -18.92 -5.77
C ASN A 310 -26.88 -19.57 -5.64
N HIS A 311 -25.87 -18.83 -5.18
CA HIS A 311 -24.51 -19.28 -4.94
C HIS A 311 -24.16 -19.02 -3.48
N LEU A 312 -23.56 -20.02 -2.82
CA LEU A 312 -23.29 -19.99 -1.36
C LEU A 312 -21.81 -19.71 -1.05
N ARG A 313 -21.02 -19.36 -2.07
CA ARG A 313 -19.57 -19.29 -2.03
C ARG A 313 -19.08 -18.26 -3.05
N PRO A 314 -17.84 -17.75 -2.90
CA PRO A 314 -17.20 -16.90 -3.89
C PRO A 314 -17.18 -17.57 -5.27
N THR A 315 -17.47 -16.79 -6.29
CA THR A 315 -17.44 -17.20 -7.71
C THR A 315 -16.43 -16.35 -8.47
N ALA A 316 -16.07 -16.74 -9.68
CA ALA A 316 -15.19 -15.94 -10.51
C ALA A 316 -15.78 -14.54 -10.79
N PRO A 317 -14.93 -13.49 -10.83
CA PRO A 317 -13.48 -13.53 -10.60
C PRO A 317 -13.09 -13.52 -9.11
N GLY A 318 -14.00 -13.27 -8.17
CA GLY A 318 -13.72 -13.22 -6.72
C GLY A 318 -13.14 -14.50 -6.09
N SER A 319 -13.27 -15.66 -6.75
CA SER A 319 -12.63 -16.91 -6.32
C SER A 319 -11.18 -17.10 -6.79
N SER A 320 -10.61 -16.15 -7.54
CA SER A 320 -9.22 -16.20 -8.03
C SER A 320 -8.17 -16.11 -6.92
N ARG A 321 -6.93 -16.52 -7.23
CA ARG A 321 -5.82 -16.56 -6.26
C ARG A 321 -5.06 -15.23 -6.21
N ASN A 322 -4.77 -14.62 -7.35
CA ASN A 322 -3.83 -13.49 -7.42
C ASN A 322 -4.51 -12.11 -7.27
N VAL A 323 -5.84 -12.12 -7.14
CA VAL A 323 -6.67 -10.91 -7.03
C VAL A 323 -6.82 -10.43 -5.59
N ILE A 324 -7.36 -9.21 -5.40
CA ILE A 324 -7.84 -8.69 -4.12
C ILE A 324 -9.37 -8.75 -4.09
N THR A 325 -9.92 -9.84 -3.57
CA THR A 325 -11.36 -10.07 -3.48
C THR A 325 -11.98 -9.29 -2.33
N VAL A 326 -12.97 -8.45 -2.63
CA VAL A 326 -13.51 -7.49 -1.66
C VAL A 326 -14.93 -7.85 -1.22
N GLY A 327 -15.13 -7.97 0.09
CA GLY A 327 -16.44 -8.00 0.76
C GLY A 327 -16.86 -6.61 1.23
N GLY A 328 -18.04 -6.51 1.84
CA GLY A 328 -18.55 -5.23 2.36
C GLY A 328 -19.25 -5.32 3.70
N LEU A 329 -19.55 -4.15 4.26
CA LEU A 329 -20.20 -3.94 5.54
C LEU A 329 -21.69 -3.67 5.37
N ARG A 330 -22.48 -4.01 6.39
CA ARG A 330 -23.89 -3.61 6.49
C ARG A 330 -24.01 -2.10 6.74
N GLU A 331 -25.24 -1.58 6.69
CA GLU A 331 -25.57 -0.15 6.75
C GLU A 331 -25.01 0.61 7.97
N THR A 332 -24.79 -0.07 9.09
CA THR A 332 -24.24 0.54 10.32
C THR A 332 -22.72 0.50 10.40
N LEU A 333 -22.04 -0.04 9.39
CA LEU A 333 -20.58 -0.11 9.27
C LEU A 333 -19.83 -0.86 10.39
N ASP A 334 -20.56 -1.60 11.23
CA ASP A 334 -20.02 -2.31 12.40
C ASP A 334 -19.93 -3.84 12.19
N ARG A 335 -20.42 -4.35 11.06
CA ARG A 335 -20.41 -5.79 10.75
C ARG A 335 -20.28 -6.06 9.26
N ALA A 336 -19.66 -7.20 8.95
CA ALA A 336 -19.70 -7.79 7.62
C ALA A 336 -21.15 -7.98 7.14
N TRP A 337 -21.36 -7.87 5.83
CA TRP A 337 -22.66 -7.98 5.20
C TRP A 337 -23.01 -9.44 4.83
N SER A 338 -24.20 -9.93 5.24
CA SER A 338 -24.56 -11.36 5.23
C SER A 338 -25.40 -11.88 4.03
N GLN A 339 -25.03 -11.56 2.79
CA GLN A 339 -25.82 -12.00 1.61
C GLN A 339 -25.41 -13.34 0.95
N GLN A 340 -24.70 -14.24 1.66
CA GLN A 340 -24.13 -15.50 1.11
C GLN A 340 -22.88 -15.31 0.24
N ASP A 341 -22.24 -14.15 0.36
CA ASP A 341 -21.10 -13.73 -0.47
C ASP A 341 -19.76 -13.88 0.27
N TYR A 342 -19.57 -14.99 0.98
CA TYR A 342 -18.45 -15.19 1.89
C TYR A 342 -17.86 -16.59 1.76
N GLY A 343 -16.60 -16.76 2.15
CA GLY A 343 -15.84 -17.97 1.94
C GLY A 343 -16.21 -19.15 2.85
N PRO A 344 -15.49 -20.27 2.71
CA PRO A 344 -14.38 -20.45 1.79
C PRO A 344 -14.85 -20.76 0.36
N THR A 345 -13.93 -20.68 -0.60
CA THR A 345 -14.08 -21.31 -1.93
C THR A 345 -14.33 -22.82 -1.80
N LEU A 346 -14.64 -23.51 -2.91
CA LEU A 346 -14.91 -24.96 -2.87
C LEU A 346 -13.65 -25.78 -2.56
N ASP A 347 -12.47 -25.30 -2.95
CA ASP A 347 -11.17 -25.91 -2.62
C ASP A 347 -10.66 -25.54 -1.22
N GLY A 348 -11.42 -24.73 -0.47
CA GLY A 348 -11.14 -24.43 0.94
C GLY A 348 -10.37 -23.14 1.18
N ARG A 349 -9.99 -22.40 0.13
CA ARG A 349 -9.32 -21.11 0.26
C ARG A 349 -10.19 -20.06 0.95
N SER A 350 -9.54 -19.24 1.74
CA SER A 350 -10.10 -18.09 2.44
C SER A 350 -10.47 -16.98 1.44
N LYS A 351 -11.70 -16.47 1.57
CA LYS A 351 -12.25 -15.30 0.85
C LYS A 351 -13.41 -14.71 1.67
N PRO A 352 -13.75 -13.41 1.55
CA PRO A 352 -13.02 -12.38 0.80
C PRO A 352 -11.61 -12.17 1.40
N ASP A 353 -10.76 -11.45 0.67
CA ASP A 353 -9.42 -11.10 1.17
C ASP A 353 -9.51 -10.04 2.26
N LEU A 354 -10.38 -9.05 2.07
CA LEU A 354 -10.70 -8.00 3.05
C LEU A 354 -12.10 -7.42 2.81
N LEU A 355 -12.53 -6.55 3.72
CA LEU A 355 -13.69 -5.68 3.55
C LEU A 355 -13.24 -4.31 3.05
N GLY A 356 -13.87 -3.83 1.97
CA GLY A 356 -13.60 -2.49 1.45
C GLY A 356 -14.26 -1.43 2.32
N ASN A 357 -15.59 -1.42 2.34
CA ASN A 357 -16.40 -0.47 3.10
C ASN A 357 -17.89 -0.90 3.12
N ALA A 358 -18.81 0.05 3.20
CA ALA A 358 -20.25 -0.14 3.05
C ALA A 358 -20.62 -0.90 1.77
N ALA A 359 -21.53 -1.86 1.93
CA ALA A 359 -22.27 -2.50 0.84
C ALA A 359 -23.75 -2.12 0.87
N VAL A 360 -24.20 -1.19 1.71
CA VAL A 360 -25.61 -0.81 1.85
C VAL A 360 -25.71 0.70 1.98
N ASP A 361 -26.63 1.30 1.21
CA ASP A 361 -26.95 2.74 1.20
C ASP A 361 -25.76 3.65 0.87
N VAL A 362 -24.87 3.18 0.00
CA VAL A 362 -23.64 3.89 -0.37
C VAL A 362 -23.98 5.15 -1.17
N VAL A 363 -23.26 6.23 -0.89
CA VAL A 363 -23.31 7.47 -1.67
C VAL A 363 -22.35 7.39 -2.86
N SER A 364 -22.84 7.73 -4.06
CA SER A 364 -21.98 7.89 -5.23
C SER A 364 -22.61 8.73 -6.35
N THR A 365 -21.89 8.89 -7.46
CA THR A 365 -22.34 9.53 -8.71
C THR A 365 -23.56 8.85 -9.31
N ARG A 366 -24.38 9.62 -10.04
CA ARG A 366 -25.58 9.08 -10.68
C ARG A 366 -25.55 9.25 -12.20
N SER A 367 -26.16 8.30 -12.87
CA SER A 367 -26.35 8.32 -14.32
C SER A 367 -27.44 9.30 -14.80
N ASP A 368 -28.36 9.69 -13.92
CA ASP A 368 -29.38 10.71 -14.18
C ASP A 368 -28.86 12.14 -13.88
N TRP A 369 -27.54 12.37 -13.94
CA TRP A 369 -26.93 13.68 -13.68
C TRP A 369 -27.43 14.80 -14.62
N ARG A 370 -27.84 14.44 -15.84
CA ARG A 370 -28.47 15.36 -16.81
C ARG A 370 -29.79 15.93 -16.30
N ASP A 371 -30.45 15.26 -15.35
CA ASP A 371 -31.62 15.76 -14.62
C ASP A 371 -31.24 16.63 -13.40
N GLY A 372 -29.97 17.04 -13.29
CA GLY A 372 -29.45 17.84 -12.17
C GLY A 372 -29.22 17.02 -10.91
N ARG A 373 -28.75 15.78 -11.03
CA ARG A 373 -28.48 14.88 -9.89
C ARG A 373 -27.08 14.28 -10.02
N LEU A 374 -26.05 15.04 -9.67
CA LEU A 374 -24.66 14.61 -9.82
C LEU A 374 -24.35 13.38 -8.93
N ALA A 375 -24.89 13.35 -7.71
CA ALA A 375 -24.73 12.25 -6.76
C ALA A 375 -26.03 11.87 -6.05
N GLY A 376 -26.03 10.74 -5.36
CA GLY A 376 -27.10 10.31 -4.47
C GLY A 376 -26.72 9.08 -3.64
N GLY A 377 -27.59 8.71 -2.71
CA GLY A 377 -27.50 7.48 -1.91
C GLY A 377 -28.40 6.36 -2.44
N GLY A 378 -28.53 5.30 -1.64
CA GLY A 378 -29.34 4.13 -1.95
C GLY A 378 -28.68 3.09 -2.84
N PHE A 379 -27.37 3.23 -3.11
CA PHE A 379 -26.60 2.21 -3.80
C PHE A 379 -26.25 1.06 -2.85
N GLY A 380 -26.04 -0.14 -3.37
CA GLY A 380 -25.79 -1.29 -2.53
C GLY A 380 -25.17 -2.46 -3.27
N GLY A 381 -24.31 -3.14 -2.54
CA GLY A 381 -23.64 -4.37 -2.90
C GLY A 381 -22.16 -4.37 -2.67
N THR A 382 -21.56 -5.56 -2.71
CA THR A 382 -20.09 -5.71 -2.70
C THR A 382 -19.45 -5.00 -3.90
N SER A 383 -20.21 -4.76 -4.97
CA SER A 383 -19.88 -3.86 -6.07
C SER A 383 -19.50 -2.44 -5.66
N PHE A 384 -20.00 -1.95 -4.53
CA PHE A 384 -19.70 -0.62 -3.97
C PHE A 384 -18.65 -0.66 -2.87
N ALA A 385 -18.34 -1.82 -2.31
CA ALA A 385 -17.21 -2.00 -1.40
C ALA A 385 -15.87 -2.14 -2.16
N ALA A 386 -15.86 -2.91 -3.26
CA ALA A 386 -14.70 -3.09 -4.12
C ALA A 386 -14.01 -1.77 -4.58
N PRO A 387 -14.72 -0.74 -5.05
CA PRO A 387 -14.09 0.49 -5.51
C PRO A 387 -13.36 1.29 -4.41
N PHE A 388 -13.67 1.11 -3.13
CA PHE A 388 -12.83 1.70 -2.07
C PHE A 388 -11.42 1.09 -2.08
N VAL A 389 -11.32 -0.21 -2.32
CA VAL A 389 -10.03 -0.89 -2.45
C VAL A 389 -9.34 -0.50 -3.76
N THR A 390 -10.08 -0.41 -4.87
CA THR A 390 -9.54 0.08 -6.15
C THR A 390 -8.95 1.49 -6.01
N GLY A 391 -9.66 2.40 -5.35
CA GLY A 391 -9.19 3.75 -5.06
C GLY A 391 -7.93 3.76 -4.20
N ALA A 392 -7.92 3.00 -3.11
CA ALA A 392 -6.73 2.85 -2.26
C ALA A 392 -5.51 2.35 -3.03
N VAL A 393 -5.69 1.35 -3.89
CA VAL A 393 -4.64 0.83 -4.77
C VAL A 393 -4.14 1.92 -5.72
N ALA A 394 -5.02 2.70 -6.34
CA ALA A 394 -4.62 3.80 -7.21
C ALA A 394 -3.80 4.87 -6.45
N GLN A 395 -4.17 5.21 -5.22
CA GLN A 395 -3.37 6.11 -4.37
C GLN A 395 -2.00 5.49 -4.04
N MET A 396 -1.95 4.19 -3.73
CA MET A 396 -0.69 3.49 -3.46
C MET A 396 0.23 3.45 -4.67
N LEU A 397 -0.28 3.12 -5.86
CA LEU A 397 0.53 3.09 -7.08
C LEU A 397 1.12 4.48 -7.40
N ASP A 398 0.33 5.55 -7.23
CA ASP A 398 0.83 6.92 -7.35
C ASP A 398 1.92 7.24 -6.33
N PHE A 399 1.67 6.93 -5.04
CA PHE A 399 2.66 7.10 -3.98
C PHE A 399 3.96 6.34 -4.26
N GLY A 400 3.86 5.08 -4.68
CA GLY A 400 4.99 4.20 -4.97
C GLY A 400 5.87 4.77 -6.07
N LYS A 401 5.28 5.16 -7.20
CA LYS A 401 5.98 5.79 -8.32
C LYS A 401 6.67 7.09 -7.90
N ARG A 402 5.98 7.97 -7.17
CA ARG A 402 6.55 9.25 -6.69
C ARG A 402 7.71 9.06 -5.73
N ASN A 403 7.72 7.97 -4.95
CA ASN A 403 8.75 7.67 -3.96
C ASN A 403 9.74 6.58 -4.40
N GLN A 404 9.68 6.11 -5.65
CA GLN A 404 10.54 5.05 -6.19
C GLN A 404 10.50 3.75 -5.37
N LEU A 405 9.32 3.41 -4.85
CA LEU A 405 9.06 2.15 -4.17
C LEU A 405 8.58 1.11 -5.19
N THR A 406 8.74 -0.17 -4.87
CA THR A 406 8.15 -1.25 -5.68
C THR A 406 6.62 -1.11 -5.69
N THR A 407 6.03 -1.27 -6.88
CA THR A 407 4.58 -1.24 -7.12
C THR A 407 4.01 -2.62 -7.45
N ASP A 408 4.81 -3.67 -7.24
CA ASP A 408 4.42 -5.04 -7.56
C ASP A 408 3.10 -5.42 -6.89
N HIS A 409 2.18 -5.99 -7.65
CA HIS A 409 0.81 -6.23 -7.22
C HIS A 409 0.73 -7.16 -5.99
N ARG A 410 1.71 -8.06 -5.79
CA ARG A 410 1.78 -8.93 -4.59
C ARG A 410 1.99 -8.09 -3.35
N LEU A 411 2.89 -7.10 -3.43
CA LEU A 411 3.14 -6.17 -2.33
C LEU A 411 1.94 -5.27 -2.07
N ILE A 412 1.35 -4.71 -3.12
CA ILE A 412 0.14 -3.90 -3.00
C ILE A 412 -0.96 -4.71 -2.29
N LYS A 413 -1.17 -5.96 -2.70
CA LYS A 413 -2.11 -6.88 -2.06
C LYS A 413 -1.76 -7.12 -0.59
N ALA A 414 -0.50 -7.43 -0.26
CA ALA A 414 -0.07 -7.69 1.13
C ALA A 414 -0.34 -6.48 2.03
N ILE A 415 0.01 -5.26 1.61
CA ILE A 415 -0.17 -4.03 2.39
C ILE A 415 -1.66 -3.70 2.55
N VAL A 416 -2.44 -3.75 1.46
CA VAL A 416 -3.89 -3.48 1.51
C VAL A 416 -4.58 -4.44 2.45
N MET A 417 -4.31 -5.73 2.33
CA MET A 417 -4.86 -6.74 3.22
C MET A 417 -4.40 -6.53 4.68
N ASN A 418 -3.12 -6.25 4.92
CA ASN A 418 -2.61 -6.05 6.27
C ASN A 418 -3.14 -4.79 6.96
N SER A 419 -3.70 -3.84 6.21
CA SER A 419 -4.32 -2.64 6.76
C SER A 419 -5.65 -2.91 7.49
N GLY A 420 -6.23 -4.10 7.31
CA GLY A 420 -7.56 -4.47 7.77
C GLY A 420 -7.77 -4.33 9.28
N ILE A 421 -8.66 -3.41 9.67
CA ILE A 421 -9.14 -3.25 11.05
C ILE A 421 -10.23 -4.28 11.32
N LYS A 422 -10.06 -5.08 12.38
CA LYS A 422 -11.00 -6.15 12.73
C LYS A 422 -12.35 -5.57 13.13
N THR A 423 -13.43 -6.20 12.67
CA THR A 423 -14.81 -5.82 12.95
C THR A 423 -15.57 -7.06 13.47
N LEU A 424 -16.89 -7.08 13.30
CA LEU A 424 -17.71 -8.24 13.60
C LEU A 424 -18.20 -8.93 12.33
N ASP A 425 -18.38 -10.23 12.43
CA ASP A 425 -19.16 -10.99 11.47
C ASP A 425 -20.62 -10.54 11.50
N ALA A 426 -21.37 -10.90 10.47
CA ALA A 426 -22.76 -10.50 10.37
C ALA A 426 -23.62 -11.01 11.54
N ASP A 427 -23.28 -12.17 12.11
CA ASP A 427 -23.94 -12.72 13.30
C ASP A 427 -23.48 -12.07 14.62
N GLY A 428 -22.51 -11.15 14.55
CA GLY A 428 -21.93 -10.43 15.68
C GLY A 428 -20.76 -11.16 16.34
N SER A 429 -20.28 -12.27 15.79
CA SER A 429 -19.07 -12.93 16.28
C SER A 429 -17.80 -12.11 15.95
N PRO A 430 -16.76 -12.17 16.80
CA PRO A 430 -15.50 -11.49 16.52
C PRO A 430 -14.74 -12.21 15.40
N TRP A 431 -13.82 -11.48 14.76
CA TRP A 431 -12.89 -12.02 13.78
C TRP A 431 -12.20 -13.30 14.27
N SER A 432 -12.14 -14.34 13.43
CA SER A 432 -11.49 -15.60 13.79
C SER A 432 -10.87 -16.34 12.62
N ASN A 433 -9.70 -16.94 12.87
CA ASN A 433 -9.00 -17.78 11.92
C ASN A 433 -8.56 -19.12 12.55
N THR A 434 -7.95 -19.97 11.75
CA THR A 434 -7.30 -21.20 12.23
C THR A 434 -5.95 -21.37 11.53
N ILE A 435 -5.09 -22.27 12.02
CA ILE A 435 -3.78 -22.52 11.39
C ILE A 435 -3.89 -22.77 9.88
N THR A 436 -4.91 -23.49 9.41
CA THR A 436 -5.09 -23.83 7.99
C THR A 436 -6.17 -23.01 7.29
N ARG A 437 -6.63 -21.93 7.91
CA ARG A 437 -7.62 -21.01 7.34
C ARG A 437 -7.19 -19.60 7.72
N PRO A 438 -6.34 -18.96 6.91
CA PRO A 438 -5.61 -17.75 7.29
C PRO A 438 -6.52 -16.58 7.63
N LEU A 439 -7.62 -16.44 6.87
CA LEU A 439 -8.55 -15.33 7.00
C LEU A 439 -9.87 -15.75 7.66
N ASP A 440 -10.53 -14.75 8.24
CA ASP A 440 -11.94 -14.88 8.59
C ASP A 440 -12.78 -15.01 7.31
N ASN A 441 -13.81 -15.86 7.33
CA ASN A 441 -14.58 -16.18 6.13
C ASN A 441 -15.49 -15.04 5.68
N GLN A 442 -15.86 -14.11 6.57
CA GLN A 442 -16.71 -12.97 6.22
C GLN A 442 -15.89 -11.68 6.14
N GLN A 443 -14.99 -11.48 7.09
CA GLN A 443 -14.22 -10.24 7.21
C GLN A 443 -12.93 -10.23 6.39
N GLY A 444 -12.43 -11.38 5.92
CA GLY A 444 -11.09 -11.46 5.37
C GLY A 444 -10.07 -11.05 6.43
N THR A 445 -9.22 -10.06 6.15
CA THR A 445 -8.33 -9.42 7.14
C THR A 445 -8.95 -8.28 7.94
N GLY A 446 -10.18 -7.84 7.62
CA GLY A 446 -10.84 -6.69 8.25
C GLY A 446 -11.17 -5.57 7.26
N VAL A 447 -11.50 -4.38 7.79
CA VAL A 447 -11.88 -3.19 7.00
C VAL A 447 -10.65 -2.39 6.61
N LEU A 448 -10.52 -2.04 5.33
CA LEU A 448 -9.46 -1.19 4.79
C LEU A 448 -9.20 0.06 5.66
N ASN A 449 -7.92 0.40 5.87
CA ASN A 449 -7.51 1.63 6.55
C ASN A 449 -6.32 2.28 5.85
N LEU A 450 -6.53 3.46 5.27
CA LEU A 450 -5.52 4.15 4.45
C LEU A 450 -4.33 4.69 5.25
N SER A 451 -4.54 5.03 6.52
CA SER A 451 -3.42 5.41 7.40
C SER A 451 -2.48 4.24 7.68
N ARG A 452 -3.01 3.03 7.93
CA ARG A 452 -2.18 1.82 8.08
C ARG A 452 -1.47 1.46 6.78
N VAL A 453 -2.14 1.60 5.64
CA VAL A 453 -1.51 1.45 4.31
C VAL A 453 -0.28 2.36 4.21
N HIS A 454 -0.45 3.66 4.47
CA HIS A 454 0.65 4.61 4.41
C HIS A 454 1.76 4.31 5.43
N GLN A 455 1.42 3.98 6.67
CA GLN A 455 2.40 3.67 7.72
C GLN A 455 3.32 2.50 7.32
N MET A 456 2.76 1.43 6.74
CA MET A 456 3.56 0.32 6.22
C MET A 456 4.35 0.73 4.98
N TYR A 457 3.70 1.34 3.99
CA TYR A 457 4.34 1.57 2.70
C TYR A 457 5.44 2.65 2.77
N SER A 458 5.24 3.70 3.56
CA SER A 458 6.23 4.77 3.79
C SER A 458 7.40 4.35 4.67
N ALA A 459 7.32 3.22 5.39
CA ALA A 459 8.44 2.68 6.15
C ALA A 459 9.57 2.16 5.26
N GLY A 460 9.29 1.91 3.97
CA GLY A 460 10.23 1.35 3.02
C GLY A 460 10.46 -0.16 3.22
N GLN A 461 11.03 -0.79 2.20
CA GLN A 461 11.33 -2.22 2.20
C GLN A 461 12.37 -2.55 3.28
N GLN A 462 12.13 -3.64 4.02
CA GLN A 462 13.00 -4.13 5.08
C GLN A 462 13.28 -5.63 4.86
N ALA A 463 14.49 -5.95 4.41
CA ALA A 463 14.93 -7.32 4.14
C ALA A 463 15.01 -8.18 5.42
N PRO A 464 15.11 -9.53 5.30
CA PRO A 464 15.25 -10.41 6.44
C PRO A 464 16.45 -10.03 7.33
N GLY A 465 16.24 -10.11 8.64
CA GLY A 465 17.15 -9.58 9.66
C GLY A 465 16.39 -8.70 10.64
N GLN A 466 17.08 -7.74 11.24
CA GLN A 466 16.49 -6.82 12.19
C GLN A 466 15.58 -5.80 11.49
N VAL A 467 14.32 -5.71 11.91
CA VAL A 467 13.31 -4.85 11.29
C VAL A 467 12.53 -4.03 12.32
N ALA A 468 11.90 -2.96 11.86
CA ALA A 468 10.99 -2.14 12.66
C ALA A 468 9.66 -2.87 12.93
N ALA A 469 8.88 -2.33 13.87
CA ALA A 469 7.56 -2.87 14.25
C ALA A 469 6.49 -2.74 13.15
N ILE A 470 6.74 -1.89 12.15
CA ILE A 470 5.88 -1.64 11.00
C ILE A 470 6.78 -1.65 9.76
N GLY A 471 6.35 -2.36 8.72
CA GLY A 471 7.14 -2.47 7.50
C GLY A 471 6.58 -3.47 6.51
N TYR A 472 7.34 -3.67 5.44
CA TYR A 472 7.09 -4.71 4.45
C TYR A 472 8.40 -5.25 3.88
N ASP A 473 8.31 -6.38 3.21
CA ASP A 473 9.35 -6.91 2.36
C ASP A 473 8.76 -7.43 1.04
N PHE A 474 9.56 -7.37 -0.01
CA PHE A 474 9.28 -7.97 -1.32
C PHE A 474 10.55 -8.69 -1.77
N GLY A 475 10.56 -10.01 -1.62
CA GLY A 475 11.79 -10.80 -1.71
C GLY A 475 11.57 -12.18 -2.30
N ASP A 476 12.68 -12.90 -2.49
CA ASP A 476 12.71 -14.24 -3.07
C ASP A 476 13.17 -15.27 -2.04
N LEU A 477 12.46 -16.39 -1.95
CA LEU A 477 12.82 -17.53 -1.10
C LEU A 477 13.38 -18.67 -1.94
N ALA A 478 14.70 -18.82 -1.93
CA ALA A 478 15.38 -19.93 -2.61
C ALA A 478 15.36 -21.23 -1.79
N GLY A 479 15.12 -22.35 -2.48
CA GLY A 479 15.07 -23.70 -1.92
C GLY A 479 13.89 -23.90 -0.96
N THR A 480 13.99 -24.89 -0.08
CA THR A 480 12.90 -25.29 0.84
C THR A 480 13.44 -25.55 2.24
N VAL A 481 12.59 -25.41 3.26
CA VAL A 481 12.97 -25.69 4.65
C VAL A 481 13.44 -27.14 4.84
N GLU A 482 12.85 -28.08 4.11
CA GLU A 482 13.25 -29.50 4.12
C GLU A 482 14.66 -29.73 3.57
N SER A 483 15.13 -28.87 2.66
CA SER A 483 16.50 -28.90 2.10
C SER A 483 17.54 -28.15 2.95
N GLY A 484 17.12 -27.51 4.05
CA GLY A 484 17.97 -26.66 4.89
C GLY A 484 18.12 -25.22 4.39
N SER A 485 17.25 -24.77 3.48
CA SER A 485 17.16 -23.39 2.97
C SER A 485 15.70 -22.89 3.08
N GLY A 486 15.23 -21.93 2.26
CA GLY A 486 13.80 -21.59 2.20
C GLY A 486 13.18 -21.00 3.48
N VAL A 487 13.95 -20.30 4.31
CA VAL A 487 13.42 -19.56 5.48
C VAL A 487 13.95 -18.13 5.48
N ALA A 488 13.03 -17.17 5.48
CA ALA A 488 13.32 -15.76 5.74
C ALA A 488 12.89 -15.43 7.18
N THR A 489 13.77 -14.81 7.96
CA THR A 489 13.49 -14.45 9.36
C THR A 489 13.61 -12.94 9.56
N TYR A 490 12.58 -12.34 10.17
CA TYR A 490 12.52 -10.91 10.48
C TYR A 490 12.43 -10.74 12.00
N ASP A 491 13.47 -10.18 12.61
CA ASP A 491 13.57 -9.91 14.04
C ASP A 491 12.94 -8.55 14.36
N LEU A 492 11.75 -8.58 14.96
CA LEU A 492 11.01 -7.40 15.39
C LEU A 492 11.58 -6.79 16.68
N GLY A 493 12.51 -7.48 17.36
CA GLY A 493 13.05 -7.09 18.65
C GLY A 493 12.22 -7.57 19.83
N HIS A 494 12.39 -6.94 20.99
CA HIS A 494 11.71 -7.33 22.23
C HIS A 494 10.52 -6.45 22.55
N VAL A 495 9.36 -7.05 22.78
CA VAL A 495 8.17 -6.34 23.26
C VAL A 495 8.41 -5.87 24.70
N THR A 496 8.30 -4.56 24.91
CA THR A 496 8.38 -3.92 26.24
C THR A 496 7.03 -3.45 26.75
N THR A 497 6.15 -3.04 25.83
CA THR A 497 4.75 -2.74 26.09
C THR A 497 3.91 -3.54 25.09
N GLY A 498 2.99 -4.36 25.61
CA GLY A 498 2.12 -5.18 24.79
C GLY A 498 1.19 -4.36 23.90
N GLY A 499 0.74 -4.97 22.81
CA GLY A 499 -0.15 -4.39 21.80
C GLY A 499 -0.72 -5.50 20.92
N GLU A 500 -1.08 -5.17 19.70
CA GLU A 500 -1.43 -6.11 18.62
C GLU A 500 -0.36 -6.17 17.53
N ILE A 501 -0.39 -7.24 16.75
CA ILE A 501 0.35 -7.37 15.50
C ILE A 501 -0.53 -8.03 14.45
N ASP A 502 -0.55 -7.44 13.26
CA ASP A 502 -1.11 -8.00 12.04
C ASP A 502 0.03 -8.26 11.04
N VAL A 503 0.04 -9.43 10.42
CA VAL A 503 1.02 -9.81 9.41
C VAL A 503 0.34 -10.52 8.27
N THR A 504 0.56 -10.06 7.03
CA THR A 504 0.03 -10.68 5.81
C THR A 504 1.16 -11.04 4.87
N LEU A 505 1.21 -12.29 4.44
CA LEU A 505 2.12 -12.83 3.44
C LEU A 505 1.32 -13.18 2.18
N THR A 506 1.80 -12.82 1.00
CA THR A 506 1.18 -13.13 -0.29
C THR A 506 2.22 -13.61 -1.29
N TRP A 507 1.79 -14.52 -2.17
CA TRP A 507 2.53 -14.98 -3.34
C TRP A 507 1.52 -15.37 -4.42
N ASP A 508 1.99 -15.74 -5.60
CA ASP A 508 1.09 -15.92 -6.73
C ASP A 508 0.94 -17.35 -7.19
N ARG A 509 -0.19 -17.57 -7.83
CA ARG A 509 -0.37 -18.63 -8.78
C ARG A 509 0.26 -18.29 -10.11
N HIS A 510 1.26 -19.07 -10.49
CA HIS A 510 1.88 -19.00 -11.81
C HIS A 510 0.85 -19.34 -12.90
N THR A 511 0.51 -18.34 -13.70
CA THR A 511 -0.52 -18.44 -14.73
C THR A 511 0.00 -17.86 -16.04
N PHE A 512 -0.29 -18.53 -17.15
CA PHE A 512 0.31 -18.23 -18.45
C PHE A 512 -0.76 -17.97 -19.51
N TRP A 513 -0.40 -17.16 -20.50
CA TRP A 513 -1.25 -16.80 -21.63
C TRP A 513 -0.86 -17.58 -22.89
N ASN A 514 -1.86 -18.15 -23.55
CA ASN A 514 -1.74 -18.75 -24.88
C ASN A 514 -2.47 -17.86 -25.90
N ASP A 515 -1.70 -17.00 -26.57
CA ASP A 515 -2.11 -16.19 -27.72
C ASP A 515 -2.38 -17.11 -28.92
N ALA A 516 -3.64 -17.51 -29.09
CA ALA A 516 -4.01 -18.55 -30.03
C ALA A 516 -3.92 -18.09 -31.49
N ASN A 517 -4.04 -16.77 -31.72
CA ASN A 517 -4.06 -16.17 -33.05
C ASN A 517 -2.76 -15.42 -33.39
N SER A 518 -1.82 -15.31 -32.43
CA SER A 518 -0.50 -14.69 -32.55
C SER A 518 -0.54 -13.20 -32.91
N ASN A 519 -1.53 -12.46 -32.40
CA ASN A 519 -1.68 -11.03 -32.66
C ASN A 519 -1.06 -10.14 -31.57
N GLY A 520 -0.57 -10.72 -30.46
CA GLY A 520 0.02 -10.00 -29.35
C GLY A 520 -0.99 -9.20 -28.51
N ARG A 521 -2.28 -9.56 -28.53
CA ARG A 521 -3.36 -8.92 -27.77
C ARG A 521 -4.24 -9.96 -27.11
N ILE A 522 -4.61 -9.74 -25.85
CA ILE A 522 -5.62 -10.56 -25.20
C ILE A 522 -6.95 -10.36 -25.91
N ASP A 523 -7.53 -11.42 -26.47
CA ASP A 523 -8.83 -11.33 -27.13
C ASP A 523 -9.64 -12.62 -27.05
N ALA A 524 -10.81 -12.58 -27.66
CA ALA A 524 -11.76 -13.68 -27.65
C ALA A 524 -11.25 -15.05 -28.19
N ALA A 525 -10.14 -15.09 -28.90
CA ALA A 525 -9.54 -16.33 -29.40
C ALA A 525 -8.66 -17.05 -28.35
N ASP A 526 -8.29 -16.36 -27.27
CA ASP A 526 -7.21 -16.80 -26.40
C ASP A 526 -7.64 -17.75 -25.29
N SER A 527 -6.63 -18.23 -24.55
CA SER A 527 -6.79 -19.07 -23.37
C SER A 527 -5.69 -18.83 -22.35
N PHE A 528 -5.99 -19.14 -21.10
CA PHE A 528 -5.06 -19.06 -19.97
C PHE A 528 -4.93 -20.41 -19.30
N TYR A 529 -3.76 -20.71 -18.76
CA TYR A 529 -3.45 -22.02 -18.21
C TYR A 529 -2.42 -21.96 -17.08
N VAL A 530 -2.38 -23.03 -16.27
CA VAL A 530 -1.27 -23.33 -15.37
C VAL A 530 -0.38 -24.40 -16.00
N ASP A 531 0.93 -24.28 -15.84
CA ASP A 531 1.84 -25.34 -16.28
C ASP A 531 1.79 -26.52 -15.28
N PRO A 532 1.44 -27.74 -15.71
CA PRO A 532 1.44 -28.90 -14.82
C PRO A 532 2.82 -29.27 -14.24
N ASN A 533 3.90 -28.69 -14.74
CA ASN A 533 5.26 -28.84 -14.23
C ASN A 533 5.72 -27.64 -13.37
N ASP A 534 4.81 -26.72 -13.07
CA ASP A 534 5.00 -25.55 -12.21
C ASP A 534 3.88 -25.53 -11.17
N ALA A 535 4.02 -26.40 -10.17
CA ALA A 535 3.03 -26.52 -9.11
C ALA A 535 3.05 -25.27 -8.23
N GLN A 536 1.87 -24.84 -7.80
CA GLN A 536 1.70 -23.75 -6.84
C GLN A 536 2.59 -23.97 -5.61
N ASP A 537 3.45 -22.99 -5.34
CA ASP A 537 4.29 -23.00 -4.15
C ASP A 537 3.46 -22.87 -2.86
N ASN A 538 4.01 -23.38 -1.75
CA ASN A 538 3.38 -23.30 -0.43
C ASN A 538 4.32 -22.61 0.57
N LEU A 539 3.92 -21.41 1.01
CA LEU A 539 4.65 -20.62 1.99
C LEU A 539 3.86 -20.57 3.30
N ASP A 540 4.51 -20.86 4.41
CA ASP A 540 3.92 -20.72 5.74
C ASP A 540 4.41 -19.44 6.43
N LEU A 541 3.58 -18.91 7.34
CA LEU A 541 3.89 -17.75 8.17
C LEU A 541 3.85 -18.12 9.66
N VAL A 542 4.95 -17.87 10.36
CA VAL A 542 5.10 -18.21 11.79
C VAL A 542 5.59 -17.00 12.58
N LEU A 543 4.93 -16.70 13.69
CA LEU A 543 5.41 -15.74 14.69
C LEU A 543 6.01 -16.52 15.86
N LEU A 544 7.26 -16.25 16.18
CA LEU A 544 7.97 -16.82 17.33
C LEU A 544 8.10 -15.80 18.44
N ARG A 545 8.04 -16.26 19.69
CA ARG A 545 8.49 -15.53 20.88
C ARG A 545 9.56 -16.35 21.58
N ASP A 546 10.73 -15.78 21.79
CA ASP A 546 11.89 -16.45 22.40
C ASP A 546 12.20 -17.79 21.71
N SER A 547 12.18 -17.78 20.37
CA SER A 547 12.35 -18.94 19.48
C SER A 547 11.28 -20.04 19.63
N VAL A 548 10.17 -19.77 20.31
CA VAL A 548 9.01 -20.67 20.43
C VAL A 548 7.85 -20.12 19.60
N PRO A 549 7.28 -20.89 18.66
CA PRO A 549 6.11 -20.44 17.90
C PRO A 549 4.92 -20.09 18.81
N VAL A 550 4.40 -18.88 18.66
CA VAL A 550 3.22 -18.37 19.39
C VAL A 550 2.01 -18.17 18.48
N ALA A 551 2.21 -18.04 17.16
CA ALA A 551 1.16 -18.15 16.16
C ALA A 551 1.69 -18.69 14.84
N ARG A 552 0.78 -19.28 14.06
CA ARG A 552 1.06 -20.00 12.82
C ARG A 552 -0.10 -19.84 11.86
N SER A 553 0.22 -19.64 10.59
CA SER A 553 -0.68 -19.70 9.45
C SER A 553 0.04 -20.57 8.42
N GLU A 554 -0.50 -21.77 8.19
CA GLU A 554 0.09 -22.90 7.46
C GLU A 554 -1.01 -23.53 6.59
N SER A 555 -1.68 -22.72 5.76
CA SER A 555 -2.62 -23.24 4.76
C SER A 555 -1.85 -24.07 3.73
N THR A 556 -2.55 -24.97 3.06
CA THR A 556 -1.98 -25.76 1.93
C THR A 556 -2.72 -25.50 0.63
N VAL A 557 -3.69 -24.60 0.66
CA VAL A 557 -4.55 -24.28 -0.48
C VAL A 557 -4.54 -22.79 -0.80
N ASP A 558 -4.29 -21.93 0.19
CA ASP A 558 -4.23 -20.48 0.00
C ASP A 558 -2.87 -20.05 -0.52
N ASN A 559 -2.86 -18.93 -1.26
CA ASN A 559 -1.65 -18.19 -1.62
C ASN A 559 -1.51 -16.90 -0.78
N VAL A 560 -2.09 -16.96 0.43
CA VAL A 560 -2.04 -15.90 1.42
C VAL A 560 -1.97 -16.53 2.80
N GLU A 561 -1.10 -15.99 3.66
CA GLU A 561 -1.07 -16.32 5.08
C GLU A 561 -1.30 -15.05 5.89
N HIS A 562 -2.01 -15.17 7.02
CA HIS A 562 -2.33 -14.01 7.86
C HIS A 562 -2.29 -14.37 9.35
N LEU A 563 -1.64 -13.51 10.13
CA LEU A 563 -1.61 -13.57 11.58
C LEU A 563 -2.24 -12.31 12.16
N HIS A 564 -3.11 -12.49 13.15
CA HIS A 564 -3.61 -11.43 14.01
C HIS A 564 -3.48 -11.87 15.47
N LEU A 565 -2.70 -11.13 16.25
CA LEU A 565 -2.52 -11.40 17.68
C LEU A 565 -2.68 -10.12 18.47
N THR A 566 -3.33 -10.21 19.61
CA THR A 566 -3.46 -9.12 20.59
C THR A 566 -2.76 -9.49 21.89
N ASN A 567 -2.50 -8.48 22.73
CA ASN A 567 -1.89 -8.63 24.04
C ASN A 567 -0.52 -9.34 23.98
N LEU A 568 0.35 -8.89 23.07
CA LEU A 568 1.71 -9.41 22.96
C LEU A 568 2.40 -9.35 24.33
N GLN A 569 2.94 -10.50 24.75
CA GLN A 569 3.62 -10.61 26.03
C GLN A 569 5.08 -10.17 25.88
N PRO A 570 5.77 -9.75 26.95
CA PRO A 570 7.20 -9.47 26.89
C PRO A 570 8.01 -10.68 26.38
N GLY A 571 8.99 -10.43 25.52
CA GLY A 571 9.85 -11.43 24.90
C GLY A 571 10.39 -10.97 23.54
N ARG A 572 11.34 -11.71 22.97
CA ARG A 572 11.88 -11.45 21.61
C ARG A 572 10.97 -12.03 20.56
N TYR A 573 10.56 -11.23 19.57
CA TYR A 573 9.68 -11.69 18.50
C TYR A 573 10.37 -11.77 17.15
N GLU A 574 10.09 -12.85 16.43
CA GLU A 574 10.58 -13.09 15.07
C GLU A 574 9.41 -13.53 14.18
N LEU A 575 9.35 -12.98 12.97
CA LEU A 575 8.51 -13.51 11.89
C LEU A 575 9.34 -14.45 11.03
N GLN A 576 8.75 -15.57 10.62
CA GLN A 576 9.34 -16.49 9.66
C GLN A 576 8.38 -16.72 8.50
N VAL A 577 8.91 -16.52 7.29
CA VAL A 577 8.31 -17.00 6.05
C VAL A 577 9.05 -18.26 5.65
N ILE A 578 8.32 -19.36 5.47
CA ILE A 578 8.89 -20.70 5.33
C ILE A 578 8.37 -21.33 4.04
N ARG A 579 9.25 -21.61 3.08
CA ARG A 579 8.91 -22.32 1.84
C ARG A 579 8.95 -23.83 2.04
N ARG A 580 7.83 -24.50 1.74
CA ARG A 580 7.66 -25.96 1.85
C ARG A 580 8.02 -26.67 0.56
N ASP A 581 8.48 -27.91 0.69
CA ASP A 581 8.69 -28.81 -0.45
C ASP A 581 7.35 -29.21 -1.10
N VAL A 582 7.08 -28.66 -2.28
CA VAL A 582 5.94 -29.03 -3.14
C VAL A 582 6.48 -29.71 -4.40
N PRO A 583 6.07 -30.95 -4.71
CA PRO A 583 6.53 -31.63 -5.92
C PRO A 583 6.23 -30.82 -7.19
N ASN A 584 7.28 -30.56 -7.97
CA ASN A 584 7.26 -29.72 -9.17
C ASN A 584 6.95 -28.23 -8.93
N SER A 585 7.07 -27.70 -7.70
CA SER A 585 7.25 -26.26 -7.55
C SER A 585 8.69 -25.88 -7.90
N GLY A 586 8.94 -24.62 -8.25
CA GLY A 586 10.23 -24.14 -8.75
C GLY A 586 11.40 -24.29 -7.77
N ASN A 587 12.53 -23.65 -8.09
CA ASN A 587 13.67 -23.60 -7.15
C ASN A 587 13.54 -22.45 -6.13
N ASP A 588 12.67 -21.50 -6.40
CA ASP A 588 12.45 -20.28 -5.66
C ASP A 588 10.99 -19.85 -5.78
N GLU A 589 10.57 -18.95 -4.90
CA GLU A 589 9.28 -18.26 -4.98
C GLU A 589 9.43 -16.82 -4.51
N THR A 590 8.90 -15.87 -5.30
CA THR A 590 8.83 -14.46 -4.92
C THR A 590 7.59 -14.23 -4.05
N TYR A 591 7.74 -13.51 -2.95
CA TYR A 591 6.65 -13.20 -2.03
C TYR A 591 6.66 -11.74 -1.60
N ALA A 592 5.51 -11.28 -1.09
CA ALA A 592 5.42 -10.04 -0.35
C ALA A 592 4.95 -10.30 1.07
N LEU A 593 5.54 -9.58 2.03
CA LEU A 593 5.18 -9.63 3.44
C LEU A 593 4.90 -8.21 3.91
N ALA A 594 3.80 -7.97 4.62
CA ALA A 594 3.51 -6.72 5.28
C ALA A 594 3.18 -6.97 6.75
N TRP A 595 3.67 -6.11 7.64
CA TRP A 595 3.37 -6.20 9.08
C TRP A 595 3.11 -4.83 9.68
N HIS A 596 2.21 -4.81 10.67
CA HIS A 596 1.86 -3.64 11.44
C HIS A 596 1.70 -4.04 12.90
N SER A 597 2.31 -3.29 13.81
CA SER A 597 2.14 -3.48 15.24
C SER A 597 2.10 -2.13 15.96
N ASP A 598 1.20 -2.02 16.94
CA ASP A 598 1.17 -0.92 17.90
C ASP A 598 1.92 -1.24 19.21
N ALA A 599 2.48 -2.44 19.33
CA ALA A 599 3.33 -2.83 20.44
C ALA A 599 4.66 -2.07 20.39
N SER A 600 5.25 -1.82 21.57
CA SER A 600 6.56 -1.15 21.65
C SER A 600 7.69 -2.16 21.67
N PHE A 601 8.54 -2.12 20.65
CA PHE A 601 9.69 -3.01 20.52
C PHE A 601 11.00 -2.28 20.84
N THR A 602 11.86 -2.94 21.61
CA THR A 602 13.26 -2.53 21.80
C THR A 602 14.16 -3.46 21.00
N GLN A 603 15.00 -2.85 20.18
CA GLN A 603 15.87 -3.51 19.23
C GLN A 603 17.16 -4.01 19.89
N PRO A 604 17.63 -5.24 19.59
CA PRO A 604 18.93 -5.71 20.07
C PRO A 604 20.07 -4.85 19.49
N PRO A 605 21.20 -4.70 20.21
CA PRO A 605 22.37 -3.99 19.71
C PRO A 605 22.99 -4.70 18.51
N LYS A 606 23.50 -3.92 17.56
CA LYS A 606 24.16 -4.40 16.35
C LYS A 606 25.51 -3.73 16.15
N VAL A 607 26.49 -4.51 15.68
CA VAL A 607 27.80 -3.98 15.25
C VAL A 607 27.64 -3.23 13.93
N THR A 608 28.04 -1.97 13.89
CA THR A 608 27.99 -1.12 12.69
C THR A 608 29.31 -1.09 11.94
N SER A 609 30.44 -1.19 12.64
CA SER A 609 31.77 -1.19 12.03
C SER A 609 32.81 -1.87 12.92
N VAL A 610 33.85 -2.40 12.27
CA VAL A 610 35.10 -2.83 12.91
C VAL A 610 36.26 -2.19 12.15
N ASP A 611 37.05 -1.36 12.81
CA ASP A 611 38.21 -0.64 12.26
C ASP A 611 39.51 -1.14 12.90
N LEU A 612 40.53 -1.37 12.08
CA LEU A 612 41.89 -1.80 12.47
C LEU A 612 42.83 -0.62 12.74
N GLY A 613 42.31 0.62 12.65
CA GLY A 613 43.05 1.86 12.82
C GLY A 613 43.29 2.59 11.49
N GLN A 614 43.60 3.88 11.57
CA GLN A 614 43.54 4.85 10.46
C GLN A 614 44.67 4.74 9.41
N SER A 615 45.31 3.57 9.26
CA SER A 615 46.43 3.38 8.32
C SER A 615 46.20 2.17 7.41
N PRO A 616 46.51 2.27 6.10
CA PRO A 616 46.53 1.12 5.21
C PRO A 616 47.67 0.14 5.56
N SER A 617 48.72 0.60 6.25
CA SER A 617 49.81 -0.27 6.72
C SER A 617 49.29 -1.37 7.65
N ARG A 618 49.76 -2.60 7.43
CA ARG A 618 49.49 -3.78 8.28
C ARG A 618 50.73 -4.27 9.01
N SER A 619 51.78 -3.44 9.03
CA SER A 619 53.00 -3.67 9.81
C SER A 619 52.75 -3.77 11.31
N GLN A 620 51.80 -3.00 11.85
CA GLN A 620 51.35 -3.11 13.23
C GLN A 620 49.83 -3.01 13.31
N VAL A 621 49.25 -3.85 14.15
CA VAL A 621 47.84 -3.78 14.55
C VAL A 621 47.82 -3.76 16.07
N THR A 622 47.75 -2.55 16.62
CA THR A 622 47.84 -2.33 18.08
C THR A 622 46.48 -2.16 18.74
N GLU A 623 45.45 -1.92 17.94
CA GLU A 623 44.08 -1.80 18.41
C GLU A 623 43.06 -2.21 17.35
N LEU A 624 41.86 -2.49 17.83
CA LEU A 624 40.63 -2.64 17.06
C LEU A 624 39.58 -1.71 17.64
N THR A 625 38.81 -1.04 16.80
CA THR A 625 37.65 -0.25 17.22
C THR A 625 36.39 -0.91 16.70
N VAL A 626 35.46 -1.23 17.60
CA VAL A 626 34.15 -1.79 17.28
C VAL A 626 33.11 -0.73 17.59
N GLU A 627 32.22 -0.43 16.65
CA GLU A 627 31.10 0.47 16.87
C GLU A 627 29.78 -0.30 16.95
N PHE A 628 28.93 0.10 17.90
CA PHE A 628 27.57 -0.40 18.04
C PHE A 628 26.57 0.70 17.70
N ASP A 629 25.42 0.32 17.14
CA ASP A 629 24.33 1.22 16.75
C ASP A 629 23.55 1.84 17.91
N GLN A 630 23.82 1.39 19.13
CA GLN A 630 23.22 1.86 20.37
C GLN A 630 24.20 1.77 21.55
N THR A 631 23.82 2.38 22.67
CA THR A 631 24.59 2.24 23.92
C THR A 631 24.48 0.83 24.47
N VAL A 632 25.61 0.21 24.83
CA VAL A 632 25.67 -1.13 25.44
C VAL A 632 26.20 -1.06 26.88
N ASP A 633 25.83 -2.03 27.71
CA ASP A 633 26.31 -2.17 29.10
C ASP A 633 27.80 -2.52 29.12
N HIS A 634 28.61 -1.65 29.72
CA HIS A 634 30.06 -1.84 29.80
C HIS A 634 30.47 -2.97 30.75
N THR A 635 29.60 -3.42 31.64
CA THR A 635 29.92 -4.39 32.71
C THR A 635 30.33 -5.76 32.16
N ALA A 636 29.75 -6.17 31.04
CA ALA A 636 30.00 -7.49 30.43
C ALA A 636 31.04 -7.47 29.29
N LEU A 637 31.48 -6.29 28.85
CA LEU A 637 32.31 -6.14 27.65
C LEU A 637 33.69 -6.79 27.77
N ASP A 638 34.27 -6.85 28.97
CA ASP A 638 35.60 -7.45 29.21
C ASP A 638 35.69 -8.92 28.75
N ASN A 639 34.54 -9.62 28.67
CA ASN A 639 34.47 -11.02 28.24
C ASN A 639 33.78 -11.19 26.87
N ALA A 640 33.46 -10.10 26.17
CA ALA A 640 32.66 -10.16 24.95
C ALA A 640 33.48 -10.41 23.67
N PHE A 641 34.80 -10.19 23.69
CA PHE A 641 35.63 -10.19 22.50
C PHE A 641 36.64 -11.35 22.52
N VAL A 642 36.71 -12.11 21.43
CA VAL A 642 37.68 -13.18 21.22
C VAL A 642 38.43 -12.92 19.92
N VAL A 643 39.75 -12.77 19.99
CA VAL A 643 40.60 -12.61 18.81
C VAL A 643 41.48 -13.86 18.63
N THR A 644 41.45 -14.46 17.45
CA THR A 644 42.20 -15.68 17.14
C THR A 644 43.08 -15.47 15.91
N ASN A 645 44.37 -15.77 16.03
CA ASN A 645 45.27 -15.85 14.88
C ASN A 645 44.99 -17.16 14.14
N LEU A 646 44.42 -17.06 12.95
CA LEU A 646 44.04 -18.18 12.10
C LEU A 646 45.27 -18.86 11.45
N THR A 647 46.38 -18.14 11.29
CA THR A 647 47.63 -18.71 10.75
C THR A 647 48.26 -19.68 11.74
N THR A 648 48.27 -19.33 13.03
CA THR A 648 48.88 -20.15 14.09
C THR A 648 47.88 -20.94 14.93
N GLN A 649 46.58 -20.74 14.70
CA GLN A 649 45.47 -21.28 15.50
C GLN A 649 45.59 -20.92 17.00
N THR A 650 46.18 -19.76 17.30
CA THR A 650 46.44 -19.30 18.68
C THR A 650 45.52 -18.14 19.02
N ARG A 651 44.82 -18.22 20.16
CA ARG A 651 44.04 -17.09 20.69
C ARG A 651 44.96 -16.01 21.25
N VAL A 652 44.59 -14.75 21.04
CA VAL A 652 45.24 -13.62 21.70
C VAL A 652 45.07 -13.74 23.20
N GLY A 653 46.16 -13.61 23.96
CA GLY A 653 46.19 -14.00 25.37
C GLY A 653 45.33 -13.14 26.28
N GLN A 654 45.36 -11.82 26.08
CA GLN A 654 44.58 -10.86 26.83
C GLN A 654 44.10 -9.74 25.90
N ILE A 655 42.82 -9.40 26.01
CA ILE A 655 42.20 -8.28 25.31
C ILE A 655 41.79 -7.28 26.39
N ARG A 656 42.28 -6.05 26.30
CA ARG A 656 41.87 -4.94 27.17
C ARG A 656 40.82 -4.14 26.43
N VAL A 657 39.69 -3.93 27.10
CA VAL A 657 38.52 -3.28 26.53
C VAL A 657 38.37 -1.89 27.13
N THR A 658 38.11 -0.89 26.28
CA THR A 658 37.77 0.47 26.72
C THR A 658 36.59 0.94 25.90
N ALA A 659 35.45 1.13 26.54
CA ALA A 659 34.23 1.60 25.90
C ALA A 659 34.03 3.10 26.14
N THR A 660 33.43 3.78 25.17
CA THR A 660 33.00 5.17 25.29
C THR A 660 31.65 5.32 24.62
N ASP A 661 30.71 5.92 25.33
CA ASP A 661 29.38 6.18 24.81
C ASP A 661 29.31 7.57 24.20
N THR A 662 28.59 7.65 23.10
CA THR A 662 27.97 8.88 22.62
C THR A 662 26.50 8.90 23.07
N ALA A 663 25.71 9.89 22.64
CA ALA A 663 24.29 9.93 22.99
C ALA A 663 23.51 8.67 22.58
N ASN A 664 23.90 8.04 21.46
CA ASN A 664 23.12 6.99 20.81
C ASN A 664 23.95 5.77 20.38
N ALA A 665 25.21 5.62 20.80
CA ALA A 665 26.10 4.55 20.31
C ALA A 665 27.24 4.30 21.29
N THR A 666 27.77 3.08 21.33
CA THR A 666 29.02 2.75 22.04
C THR A 666 30.14 2.44 21.06
N THR A 667 31.29 3.07 21.26
CA THR A 667 32.54 2.72 20.59
C THR A 667 33.41 1.94 21.57
N VAL A 668 33.88 0.77 21.17
CA VAL A 668 34.73 -0.10 21.98
C VAL A 668 36.10 -0.24 21.35
N LYS A 669 37.13 0.19 22.07
CA LYS A 669 38.53 0.04 21.71
C LYS A 669 39.11 -1.20 22.39
N LEU A 670 39.68 -2.08 21.59
CA LEU A 670 40.36 -3.29 22.02
C LEU A 670 41.87 -3.10 21.86
N THR A 671 42.66 -3.47 22.86
CA THR A 671 44.12 -3.55 22.77
C THR A 671 44.61 -4.91 23.27
N PHE A 672 45.80 -5.34 22.82
CA PHE A 672 46.20 -6.74 22.91
C PHE A 672 47.41 -6.94 23.83
N ASP A 673 47.46 -8.09 24.52
CA ASP A 673 48.61 -8.50 25.32
C ASP A 673 48.69 -10.04 25.40
N GLY A 674 49.82 -10.58 25.86
CA GLY A 674 50.01 -12.02 26.04
C GLY A 674 50.22 -12.82 24.75
N ALA A 675 49.67 -14.04 24.68
CA ALA A 675 49.87 -14.94 23.54
C ALA A 675 49.43 -14.29 22.20
N SER A 676 50.11 -14.66 21.11
CA SER A 676 49.85 -14.14 19.75
C SER A 676 49.95 -12.62 19.59
N THR A 677 50.75 -11.97 20.44
CA THR A 677 51.13 -10.55 20.35
C THR A 677 52.66 -10.42 20.33
N GLU A 678 53.16 -9.33 19.73
CA GLU A 678 54.54 -8.91 19.81
C GLU A 678 54.68 -7.86 20.92
N PRO A 679 55.36 -8.20 22.04
CA PRO A 679 55.51 -7.28 23.16
C PRO A 679 56.49 -6.16 22.80
N ARG A 680 56.06 -4.91 22.99
CA ARG A 680 56.87 -3.72 22.68
C ARG A 680 57.39 -3.09 23.97
N ARG A 681 58.70 -2.82 24.01
CA ARG A 681 59.44 -2.53 25.25
C ARG A 681 59.48 -1.05 25.64
N GLY A 682 59.19 -0.13 24.73
CA GLY A 682 59.64 1.25 24.88
C GLY A 682 58.60 2.37 24.85
N THR A 683 59.12 3.59 24.71
CA THR A 683 58.42 4.89 24.79
C THR A 683 57.77 5.33 23.47
N GLY A 684 57.66 4.43 22.49
CA GLY A 684 57.06 4.69 21.18
C GLY A 684 55.56 5.04 21.24
N ALA A 685 55.04 5.56 20.13
CA ALA A 685 53.66 6.10 20.05
C ALA A 685 52.54 5.05 20.05
N LEU A 686 52.87 3.76 19.90
CA LEU A 686 51.93 2.67 19.70
C LEU A 686 52.10 1.60 20.80
N GLY A 687 51.03 0.87 21.15
CA GLY A 687 51.04 -0.21 22.14
C GLY A 687 51.62 -1.54 21.61
N ASN A 688 51.38 -2.65 22.32
CA ASN A 688 51.67 -4.00 21.80
C ASN A 688 50.90 -4.23 20.49
N SER A 689 51.52 -4.93 19.55
CA SER A 689 50.90 -5.32 18.28
C SER A 689 50.49 -6.78 18.29
N LEU A 690 49.48 -7.14 17.50
CA LEU A 690 49.29 -8.54 17.10
C LEU A 690 50.56 -9.10 16.43
N ALA A 691 50.81 -10.39 16.62
CA ALA A 691 51.85 -11.14 15.88
C ALA A 691 51.45 -11.32 14.41
N ASP A 692 52.37 -11.79 13.57
CA ASP A 692 52.02 -11.98 12.16
C ASP A 692 50.98 -13.07 11.96
N GLY A 693 50.04 -12.84 11.06
CA GLY A 693 49.00 -13.79 10.72
C GLY A 693 47.70 -13.13 10.24
N ARG A 694 46.81 -13.97 9.73
CA ARG A 694 45.39 -13.62 9.54
C ARG A 694 44.64 -13.82 10.85
N TYR A 695 43.65 -12.98 11.12
CA TYR A 695 42.92 -12.98 12.38
C TYR A 695 41.41 -13.09 12.19
N GLU A 696 40.74 -13.63 13.21
CA GLU A 696 39.29 -13.57 13.39
C GLU A 696 38.99 -12.80 14.68
N LEU A 697 38.07 -11.85 14.62
CA LEU A 697 37.41 -11.27 15.78
C LEU A 697 36.01 -11.88 15.85
N ARG A 698 35.73 -12.55 16.98
CA ARG A 698 34.40 -13.01 17.35
C ARG A 698 33.89 -12.17 18.51
N ILE A 699 32.75 -11.54 18.33
CA ILE A 699 32.03 -10.79 19.37
C ILE A 699 30.88 -11.67 19.85
N LEU A 700 30.91 -12.04 21.13
CA LEU A 700 29.97 -12.95 21.76
C LEU A 700 28.66 -12.22 22.08
N SER A 701 27.58 -12.61 21.43
CA SER A 701 26.33 -11.85 21.46
C SER A 701 25.70 -11.76 22.85
N GLY A 702 25.75 -12.86 23.60
CA GLY A 702 25.24 -12.93 24.97
C GLY A 702 26.00 -12.07 25.99
N GLN A 703 27.12 -11.46 25.61
CA GLN A 703 27.89 -10.52 26.46
C GLN A 703 27.72 -9.05 26.01
N ILE A 704 27.07 -8.80 24.88
CA ILE A 704 26.73 -7.45 24.40
C ILE A 704 25.28 -7.17 24.78
N LEU A 705 25.05 -6.42 25.85
CA LEU A 705 23.71 -6.07 26.33
C LEU A 705 23.40 -4.61 26.00
N GLY A 706 22.32 -4.35 25.27
CA GLY A 706 21.84 -3.01 24.96
C GLY A 706 20.83 -2.47 25.98
N LEU A 707 19.98 -1.56 25.51
CA LEU A 707 18.91 -0.99 26.32
C LEU A 707 17.98 -2.08 26.88
N GLY A 708 17.59 -1.94 28.16
CA GLY A 708 16.71 -2.91 28.83
C GLY A 708 17.34 -4.28 29.12
N GLY A 709 18.66 -4.43 28.94
CA GLY A 709 19.37 -5.70 29.19
C GLY A 709 19.21 -6.73 28.06
N ILE A 710 18.83 -6.28 26.86
CA ILE A 710 18.64 -7.14 25.69
C ILE A 710 19.98 -7.46 25.05
N ALA A 711 20.27 -8.74 24.85
CA ALA A 711 21.50 -9.19 24.21
C ALA A 711 21.47 -8.98 22.68
N MET A 712 22.65 -8.81 22.06
CA MET A 712 22.81 -8.90 20.61
C MET A 712 22.27 -10.24 20.09
N SER A 713 21.64 -10.24 18.92
CA SER A 713 20.86 -11.38 18.40
C SER A 713 21.72 -12.61 18.09
N GLN A 714 22.95 -12.42 17.60
CA GLN A 714 23.87 -13.50 17.24
C GLN A 714 25.33 -13.05 17.33
N ASP A 715 26.27 -13.99 17.40
CA ASP A 715 27.70 -13.67 17.40
C ASP A 715 28.06 -12.90 16.13
N TYR A 716 28.92 -11.90 16.25
CA TYR A 716 29.48 -11.18 15.10
C TYR A 716 30.88 -11.71 14.79
N LEU A 717 31.14 -12.03 13.52
CA LEU A 717 32.44 -12.50 13.03
C LEU A 717 33.02 -11.48 12.04
N PHE A 718 34.27 -11.08 12.28
CA PHE A 718 35.07 -10.28 11.36
C PHE A 718 36.36 -11.04 11.07
N THR A 719 36.56 -11.47 9.83
CA THR A 719 37.56 -12.49 9.51
C THR A 719 38.52 -12.00 8.45
N GLY A 720 39.82 -11.96 8.72
CA GLY A 720 40.85 -11.66 7.71
C GLY A 720 41.01 -12.71 6.60
N SER A 721 40.09 -13.67 6.52
CA SER A 721 39.97 -14.66 5.44
C SER A 721 39.05 -14.21 4.30
N ALA A 722 38.12 -13.30 4.54
CA ALA A 722 37.38 -12.67 3.44
C ALA A 722 38.29 -11.64 2.75
N GLU A 723 38.20 -11.53 1.42
CA GLU A 723 39.03 -10.58 0.67
C GLU A 723 38.81 -9.13 1.12
N THR A 724 37.61 -8.82 1.62
CA THR A 724 37.16 -7.50 2.08
C THR A 724 37.57 -7.12 3.49
N ASP A 725 37.82 -8.09 4.37
CA ASP A 725 37.86 -7.86 5.81
C ASP A 725 39.25 -7.47 6.33
N ASP A 726 40.29 -7.62 5.51
CA ASP A 726 41.67 -7.13 5.71
C ASP A 726 42.29 -7.29 7.11
N PHE A 727 41.76 -8.22 7.91
CA PHE A 727 42.14 -8.38 9.30
C PHE A 727 43.36 -9.30 9.43
N PHE A 728 44.52 -8.71 9.23
CA PHE A 728 45.80 -9.38 9.38
C PHE A 728 46.86 -8.43 9.92
N ARG A 729 48.00 -9.00 10.29
CA ARG A 729 49.23 -8.25 10.58
C ARG A 729 50.38 -8.93 9.86
N LEU A 730 51.20 -8.17 9.15
CA LEU A 730 52.48 -8.61 8.59
C LEU A 730 53.51 -7.51 8.74
N PHE A 731 54.46 -7.67 9.66
CA PHE A 731 55.46 -6.63 9.87
C PHE A 731 56.28 -6.35 8.60
N GLY A 732 56.31 -5.09 8.18
CA GLY A 732 56.95 -4.65 6.95
C GLY A 732 55.96 -4.37 5.83
N ASP A 733 54.74 -4.90 5.88
CA ASP A 733 53.68 -4.57 4.94
C ASP A 733 53.15 -3.16 5.25
N THR A 734 53.46 -2.20 4.38
CA THR A 734 53.18 -0.77 4.61
C THR A 734 52.01 -0.22 3.81
N ASP A 735 51.49 -0.95 2.82
CA ASP A 735 50.30 -0.58 2.06
C ASP A 735 49.12 -1.56 2.21
N GLY A 736 49.30 -2.65 2.97
CA GLY A 736 48.26 -3.58 3.36
C GLY A 736 47.91 -4.61 2.29
N ASP A 737 48.81 -4.86 1.33
CA ASP A 737 48.52 -5.76 0.21
C ASP A 737 48.82 -7.25 0.51
N LYS A 738 49.18 -7.57 1.76
CA LYS A 738 49.44 -8.91 2.31
C LYS A 738 50.78 -9.49 1.89
N ASP A 739 51.69 -8.68 1.37
CA ASP A 739 53.08 -9.06 1.19
C ASP A 739 54.08 -8.02 1.72
N VAL A 740 55.37 -8.34 1.65
CA VAL A 740 56.45 -7.40 1.97
C VAL A 740 57.40 -7.37 0.79
N ASP A 741 57.28 -6.38 -0.08
CA ASP A 741 57.99 -6.32 -1.35
C ASP A 741 59.02 -5.18 -1.44
N GLY A 742 59.50 -4.92 -2.67
CA GLY A 742 60.47 -3.86 -2.94
C GLY A 742 59.95 -2.45 -2.65
N GLN A 743 58.64 -2.22 -2.71
CA GLN A 743 58.00 -0.96 -2.35
C GLN A 743 58.04 -0.76 -0.84
N ASP A 744 57.71 -1.79 -0.07
CA ASP A 744 57.83 -1.77 1.39
C ASP A 744 59.26 -1.52 1.84
N TYR A 745 60.23 -2.20 1.21
CA TYR A 745 61.64 -1.99 1.50
C TYR A 745 62.07 -0.54 1.23
N GLY A 746 61.58 0.03 0.12
CA GLY A 746 61.79 1.44 -0.22
C GLY A 746 61.27 2.38 0.88
N ARG A 747 60.07 2.13 1.39
CA ARG A 747 59.44 2.91 2.48
C ARG A 747 60.16 2.68 3.82
N PHE A 748 60.59 1.46 4.12
CA PHE A 748 61.43 1.16 5.30
C PHE A 748 62.74 1.95 5.28
N GLY A 749 63.41 2.00 4.13
CA GLY A 749 64.65 2.77 3.96
C GLY A 749 64.50 4.28 4.26
N LEU A 750 63.30 4.86 4.15
CA LEU A 750 63.06 6.27 4.47
C LEU A 750 63.09 6.55 5.98
N THR A 751 62.66 5.57 6.78
CA THR A 751 62.59 5.68 8.25
C THR A 751 63.77 5.01 8.96
N PHE A 752 64.57 4.20 8.28
CA PHE A 752 65.73 3.53 8.89
C PHE A 752 66.76 4.53 9.46
N LEU A 753 67.24 4.26 10.67
CA LEU A 753 68.09 5.11 11.52
C LEU A 753 67.46 6.47 11.87
N ARG A 754 66.12 6.54 11.92
CA ARG A 754 65.36 7.71 12.40
C ARG A 754 64.75 7.41 13.75
N ASN A 755 64.73 8.41 14.62
CA ASN A 755 64.03 8.34 15.90
C ASN A 755 62.75 9.17 15.87
N SER A 756 61.91 9.00 16.89
CA SER A 756 60.61 9.66 17.08
C SER A 756 60.60 11.19 17.01
N LEU A 757 61.76 11.87 17.11
CA LEU A 757 61.86 13.33 16.93
C LEU A 757 62.10 13.75 15.47
N GLY A 758 62.35 12.79 14.58
CA GLY A 758 62.65 13.03 13.17
C GLY A 758 61.38 13.09 12.30
N PRO A 759 61.34 13.96 11.27
CA PRO A 759 60.16 14.14 10.43
C PRO A 759 59.84 12.94 9.51
N ASN A 760 60.80 12.01 9.35
CA ASN A 760 60.65 10.81 8.50
C ASN A 760 60.51 9.53 9.34
N PHE A 761 60.34 9.64 10.65
CA PHE A 761 60.09 8.48 11.49
C PHE A 761 58.69 7.94 11.21
N ASN A 762 58.62 6.65 10.87
CA ASN A 762 57.37 5.92 10.73
C ASN A 762 57.22 4.94 11.90
N PRO A 763 56.34 5.22 12.88
CA PRO A 763 56.15 4.35 14.04
C PRO A 763 55.62 2.95 13.68
N GLN A 764 55.03 2.76 12.50
CA GLN A 764 54.57 1.45 12.03
C GLN A 764 55.72 0.48 11.75
N LEU A 765 56.93 0.98 11.55
CA LEU A 765 58.12 0.20 11.23
C LEU A 765 59.12 0.11 12.40
N ASP A 766 58.74 0.63 13.57
CA ASP A 766 59.42 0.47 14.87
C ASP A 766 58.84 -0.78 15.55
N PHE A 767 59.39 -1.95 15.22
CA PHE A 767 58.92 -3.27 15.64
C PHE A 767 58.91 -3.40 17.16
N ASP A 768 60.00 -3.03 17.84
CA ASP A 768 60.17 -3.27 19.27
C ASP A 768 59.67 -2.12 20.16
N GLY A 769 59.32 -0.99 19.55
CA GLY A 769 58.66 0.16 20.17
C GLY A 769 59.57 1.03 21.02
N ASP A 770 60.89 0.97 20.82
CA ASP A 770 61.85 1.77 21.58
C ASP A 770 61.94 3.25 21.16
N GLY A 771 61.23 3.62 20.09
CA GLY A 771 61.09 4.99 19.62
C GLY A 771 62.14 5.40 18.59
N ASP A 772 62.86 4.44 18.00
CA ASP A 772 63.57 4.59 16.73
C ASP A 772 63.34 3.39 15.79
N VAL A 773 63.88 3.48 14.57
CA VAL A 773 63.90 2.35 13.62
C VAL A 773 65.35 2.03 13.34
N ASP A 774 65.86 0.94 13.91
CA ASP A 774 67.28 0.59 13.90
C ASP A 774 67.56 -0.81 13.33
N GLY A 775 68.77 -1.33 13.60
CA GLY A 775 69.20 -2.62 13.12
C GLY A 775 68.37 -3.80 13.64
N GLN A 776 67.69 -3.66 14.78
CA GLN A 776 66.78 -4.66 15.32
C GLN A 776 65.52 -4.74 14.46
N ASP A 777 64.88 -3.60 14.16
CA ASP A 777 63.71 -3.54 13.28
C ASP A 777 64.03 -4.04 11.88
N TYR A 778 65.20 -3.68 11.35
CA TYR A 778 65.66 -4.19 10.07
C TYR A 778 65.84 -5.72 10.08
N GLY A 779 66.26 -6.29 11.21
CA GLY A 779 66.30 -7.74 11.40
C GLY A 779 64.92 -8.37 11.27
N HIS A 780 63.90 -7.77 11.87
CA HIS A 780 62.50 -8.23 11.79
C HIS A 780 61.90 -8.00 10.39
N PHE A 781 62.19 -6.89 9.74
CA PHE A 781 61.79 -6.63 8.35
C PHE A 781 62.44 -7.64 7.40
N GLY A 782 63.75 -7.83 7.53
CA GLY A 782 64.56 -8.65 6.62
C GLY A 782 64.16 -10.11 6.57
N VAL A 783 63.63 -10.68 7.67
CA VAL A 783 63.12 -12.06 7.67
C VAL A 783 61.74 -12.21 7.01
N ARG A 784 61.05 -11.09 6.75
CA ARG A 784 59.73 -11.03 6.10
C ARG A 784 59.80 -10.48 4.67
N PHE A 785 60.91 -9.88 4.28
CA PHE A 785 61.09 -9.38 2.92
C PHE A 785 60.94 -10.50 1.87
N LEU A 786 60.14 -10.24 0.85
CA LEU A 786 59.68 -11.17 -0.19
C LEU A 786 58.87 -12.36 0.36
N THR A 787 58.09 -12.12 1.42
CA THR A 787 57.09 -13.07 1.94
C THR A 787 55.69 -12.50 1.79
N SER A 788 54.70 -13.39 1.76
CA SER A 788 53.28 -13.05 1.71
C SER A 788 52.51 -13.91 2.72
N LEU A 789 51.33 -13.44 3.15
CA LEU A 789 50.52 -14.10 4.17
C LEU A 789 49.65 -15.26 3.67
#